data_AF-A0A3C0BHA8-F1
#
_entry.id   AF-A0A3C0BHA8-F1
#
_cell.length_a   1.000
_cell.length_b   1.000
_cell.length_c   1.000
_cell.angle_alpha   90.00
_cell.angle_beta   90.00
_cell.angle_gamma   90.00
#
_symmetry.space_group_name_H-M   'P 1'
#
loop_
_entity.id
_entity.type
_entity.pdbx_description
1 polymer ?
#
loop_
_entity_poly.entity_id
_entity_poly.type
_entity_poly.pdbx_seq_one_letter_code
_entity_poly.pdbx_strand_id
1 'polypeptide(L)'
;MESGKNYTVGVLINEFNGRYQTCIRSGISFCAQEKNVQLAYFAGKSLDSPYGDENSENTIYTLPKKGNVDGIIILTGSTGTFLTGNDIRNFVGSFGNIPTVTIGIPVNERNNIAADGSDAIRELMHHLAYAHTYRHFAFLFGPGSNHDAEIRKRLYLEAAERENIAVQDELCMNGDFSYASGMHAAGRFKEMKELPFDVIVCANDDMALGFMYQMGVYGFVAPRDYAVTGFDNTDDGRHCRPRLTTVDQSLSLQGYAALEKLYVLLSDGGDESVQPISSSLCIRESCGCNPVVNGRQTLRNTESLLTKEAVAAYVTDNRFDTKVSPSCRNEIAQVVRLLSAQLFLDLNSLRQNSLFISTLNEWLDTTEHWQNYLETWTDIIRRMHEFLQSYTYSSKETAWIETVFAQAYSLLTEKTSRYYASRLNNDDNAITLLCRYLPMFSHADSVNEIMDASARLLMSFSVPYICVCLNDEPFIALPVADGIKTMQPYGTMRAYMVPGNGGTDYGAGTVFSSNALLPDGARELFTKNDCVFLPLVQNDSYFGYVCIPYGTVNPIVYEIIRSCISHICDAFVQTNKARFRPDINSIPLQYIETDLHLRILSMNDEARESFGPDDGSRRKAAFLDELLEDGSGADRERLYELVRSTENRGKTDYPGVLLINKSRTERIPVIRTEAVMRGGNECVAVRWYLFPLLPFSLASFMPPDSFYDSRGITQREREILLMVREGKPISAIAGKLCIAESTVKGHITKIYDKLGVSGRSELNACLESQVKSAVDSPVRLFSLLKSALAVKD
;
A
#
# COMPACT_ATOMS: atom_id res chain seq x y z
N MET A 1 -1.09 12.07 44.61
CA MET A 1 -0.97 11.21 43.42
C MET A 1 0.33 11.62 42.77
N GLU A 2 1.39 10.81 42.91
CA GLU A 2 2.62 11.03 42.13
C GLU A 2 2.24 10.99 40.64
N SER A 3 2.66 11.98 39.86
CA SER A 3 2.36 12.06 38.43
C SER A 3 2.93 10.81 37.76
N GLY A 4 2.07 9.89 37.33
CA GLY A 4 2.48 8.70 36.58
C GLY A 4 3.35 9.09 35.38
N LYS A 5 4.42 8.34 35.14
CA LYS A 5 5.30 8.55 34.00
C LYS A 5 4.44 8.46 32.72
N ASN A 6 4.48 9.51 31.88
CA ASN A 6 3.81 9.49 30.59
C ASN A 6 4.70 8.72 29.60
N TYR A 7 4.23 7.57 29.12
CA TYR A 7 4.99 6.72 28.19
C TYR A 7 4.70 7.12 26.74
N THR A 8 5.73 7.08 25.90
CA THR A 8 5.57 7.17 24.44
C THR A 8 5.75 5.79 23.83
N VAL A 9 4.73 5.28 23.14
CA VAL A 9 4.73 3.97 22.49
C VAL A 9 4.81 4.12 20.97
N GLY A 10 5.80 3.46 20.36
CA GLY A 10 5.88 3.32 18.91
C GLY A 10 4.99 2.19 18.41
N VAL A 11 4.23 2.40 17.34
CA VAL A 11 3.37 1.38 16.72
C VAL A 11 3.76 1.21 15.26
N LEU A 12 4.29 0.04 14.89
CA LEU A 12 4.78 -0.24 13.53
C LEU A 12 3.73 -1.00 12.73
N ILE A 13 3.34 -0.43 11.60
CA ILE A 13 2.30 -0.95 10.70
C ILE A 13 2.73 -0.81 9.23
N ASN A 14 2.26 -1.70 8.36
CA ASN A 14 2.59 -1.72 6.92
C ASN A 14 1.70 -0.84 6.04
N GLU A 15 0.74 -0.13 6.63
CA GLU A 15 -0.10 0.88 5.99
C GLU A 15 -0.96 1.56 7.05
N PHE A 16 -1.21 2.86 6.91
CA PHE A 16 -2.02 3.61 7.87
C PHE A 16 -3.53 3.51 7.59
N ASN A 17 -3.90 3.38 6.32
CA ASN A 17 -5.28 3.34 5.82
C ASN A 17 -5.82 1.92 5.57
N GLY A 18 -5.05 0.88 5.89
CA GLY A 18 -5.49 -0.50 5.70
C GLY A 18 -6.65 -0.89 6.60
N ARG A 19 -7.49 -1.82 6.12
CA ARG A 19 -8.73 -2.24 6.79
C ARG A 19 -8.43 -2.98 8.09
N TYR A 20 -7.50 -3.93 8.04
CA TYR A 20 -7.04 -4.73 9.18
C TYR A 20 -6.42 -3.86 10.28
N GLN A 21 -5.52 -2.96 9.88
CA GLN A 21 -4.72 -2.09 10.74
C GLN A 21 -5.62 -1.05 11.41
N THR A 22 -6.64 -0.54 10.71
CA THR A 22 -7.62 0.40 11.27
C THR A 22 -8.37 -0.20 12.46
N CYS A 23 -8.80 -1.46 12.37
CA CYS A 23 -9.49 -2.15 13.46
C CYS A 23 -8.58 -2.39 14.67
N ILE A 24 -7.30 -2.75 14.46
CA ILE A 24 -6.32 -2.90 15.57
C ILE A 24 -6.03 -1.54 16.21
N ARG A 25 -5.81 -0.50 15.38
CA ARG A 25 -5.47 0.85 15.81
C ARG A 25 -6.53 1.46 16.71
N SER A 26 -7.82 1.21 16.46
CA SER A 26 -8.89 1.68 17.34
C SER A 26 -8.76 1.12 18.76
N GLY A 27 -8.38 -0.16 18.89
CA GLY A 27 -8.10 -0.80 20.17
C GLY A 27 -6.91 -0.22 20.92
N ILE A 28 -5.80 0.00 20.19
CA ILE A 28 -4.59 0.63 20.75
C ILE A 28 -4.92 2.04 21.23
N SER A 29 -5.54 2.88 20.39
CA SER A 29 -5.92 4.25 20.75
C SER A 29 -6.85 4.30 21.97
N PHE A 30 -7.80 3.38 22.06
CA PHE A 30 -8.70 3.31 23.21
C PHE A 30 -7.93 3.03 24.52
N CYS A 31 -7.07 2.01 24.52
CA CYS A 31 -6.25 1.69 25.68
C CYS A 31 -5.28 2.84 26.04
N ALA A 32 -4.74 3.53 25.03
CA ALA A 32 -3.79 4.62 25.23
C ALA A 32 -4.43 5.80 25.96
N GLN A 33 -5.68 6.13 25.62
CA GLN A 33 -6.47 7.13 26.31
C GLN A 33 -6.72 6.74 27.78
N GLU A 34 -7.08 5.49 28.06
CA GLU A 34 -7.31 5.01 29.43
C GLU A 34 -6.05 5.06 30.30
N LYS A 35 -4.88 4.76 29.70
CA LYS A 35 -3.60 4.65 30.41
C LYS A 35 -2.76 5.93 30.35
N ASN A 36 -3.25 6.98 29.68
CA ASN A 36 -2.51 8.21 29.40
C ASN A 36 -1.13 7.91 28.78
N VAL A 37 -1.15 7.18 27.67
CA VAL A 37 0.02 6.83 26.85
C VAL A 37 -0.06 7.60 25.54
N GLN A 38 1.07 8.14 25.10
CA GLN A 38 1.18 8.80 23.81
C GLN A 38 1.55 7.79 22.71
N LEU A 39 0.90 7.83 21.55
CA LEU A 39 1.18 6.94 20.43
C LEU A 39 1.96 7.64 19.30
N ALA A 40 2.96 6.94 18.76
CA ALA A 40 3.69 7.30 17.55
C ALA A 40 3.57 6.16 16.53
N TYR A 41 2.75 6.35 15.49
CA TYR A 41 2.57 5.37 14.42
C TYR A 41 3.66 5.52 13.37
N PHE A 42 4.36 4.43 13.04
CA PHE A 42 5.35 4.36 11.96
C PHE A 42 4.78 3.47 10.87
N ALA A 43 4.26 4.09 9.81
CA ALA A 43 3.56 3.39 8.74
C ALA A 43 4.48 3.23 7.52
N GLY A 44 5.01 2.01 7.34
CA GLY A 44 5.85 1.61 6.19
C GLY A 44 5.07 0.70 5.25
N LYS A 45 5.71 -0.36 4.77
CA LYS A 45 5.15 -1.43 3.94
C LYS A 45 5.45 -2.81 4.53
N SER A 46 4.98 -3.86 3.87
CA SER A 46 5.36 -5.23 4.21
C SER A 46 6.82 -5.44 3.85
N LEU A 47 7.59 -6.06 4.75
CA LEU A 47 9.00 -6.34 4.55
C LEU A 47 9.18 -7.48 3.53
N ASP A 48 10.20 -7.37 2.67
CA ASP A 48 10.47 -8.26 1.53
C ASP A 48 9.23 -8.48 0.63
N SER A 49 8.41 -7.44 0.47
CA SER A 49 7.27 -7.46 -0.44
C SER A 49 7.72 -7.74 -1.88
N PRO A 50 7.03 -8.65 -2.61
CA PRO A 50 7.31 -8.89 -4.02
C PRO A 50 6.74 -7.78 -4.94
N TYR A 51 6.01 -6.81 -4.38
CA TYR A 51 5.34 -5.75 -5.12
C TYR A 51 6.18 -4.48 -5.17
N GLY A 52 6.91 -4.28 -6.28
CA GLY A 52 7.69 -3.05 -6.50
C GLY A 52 8.79 -2.79 -5.47
N ASP A 53 9.34 -1.58 -5.44
CA ASP A 53 10.30 -1.17 -4.41
C ASP A 53 9.60 -0.49 -3.22
N GLU A 54 8.75 -1.27 -2.55
CA GLU A 54 8.14 -0.90 -1.27
C GLU A 54 9.16 -0.86 -0.12
N ASN A 55 10.37 -1.40 -0.33
CA ASN A 55 11.41 -1.43 0.70
C ASN A 55 11.89 -0.04 1.09
N SER A 56 11.85 0.91 0.15
CA SER A 56 12.19 2.31 0.43
C SER A 56 11.33 2.94 1.52
N GLU A 57 10.05 2.56 1.61
CA GLU A 57 9.10 3.02 2.63
C GLU A 57 9.43 2.44 4.03
N ASN A 58 10.03 1.26 4.08
CA ASN A 58 10.35 0.55 5.33
C ASN A 58 11.47 1.23 6.13
N THR A 59 12.17 2.19 5.54
CA THR A 59 13.10 3.08 6.22
C THR A 59 12.48 3.75 7.46
N ILE A 60 11.17 3.99 7.45
CA ILE A 60 10.43 4.56 8.57
C ILE A 60 10.54 3.73 9.85
N TYR A 61 10.74 2.41 9.74
CA TYR A 61 10.90 1.50 10.87
C TYR A 61 12.24 1.66 11.60
N THR A 62 13.17 2.46 11.07
CA THR A 62 14.45 2.77 11.75
C THR A 62 14.36 3.86 12.80
N LEU A 63 13.31 4.66 12.75
CA LEU A 63 13.11 5.82 13.61
C LEU A 63 12.88 5.48 15.09
N PRO A 64 12.02 4.50 15.45
CA PRO A 64 11.81 4.16 16.85
C PRO A 64 13.07 3.54 17.46
N LYS A 65 13.62 4.21 18.48
CA LYS A 65 14.84 3.81 19.19
C LYS A 65 14.73 4.10 20.68
N LYS A 66 15.59 3.45 21.45
CA LYS A 66 15.72 3.73 22.88
C LYS A 66 16.05 5.21 23.08
N GLY A 67 15.21 5.90 23.85
CA GLY A 67 15.35 7.33 24.15
C GLY A 67 14.34 8.23 23.42
N ASN A 68 13.70 7.75 22.35
CA ASN A 68 12.59 8.45 21.69
C ASN A 68 11.24 7.73 21.81
N VAL A 69 11.26 6.43 22.10
CA VAL A 69 10.10 5.64 22.53
C VAL A 69 10.45 4.85 23.80
N ASP A 70 9.46 4.64 24.66
CA ASP A 70 9.57 3.81 25.87
C ASP A 70 9.28 2.32 25.58
N GLY A 71 8.41 2.04 24.60
CA GLY A 71 8.03 0.69 24.20
C GLY A 71 7.51 0.64 22.76
N ILE A 72 7.44 -0.56 22.16
CA ILE A 72 7.02 -0.75 20.77
C ILE A 72 5.96 -1.84 20.65
N ILE A 73 4.94 -1.58 19.82
CA ILE A 73 3.99 -2.57 19.31
C ILE A 73 4.28 -2.80 17.82
N ILE A 74 4.39 -4.06 17.39
CA ILE A 74 4.65 -4.42 15.99
C ILE A 74 3.54 -5.34 15.49
N LEU A 75 2.84 -4.93 14.43
CA LEU A 75 1.86 -5.77 13.73
C LEU A 75 2.57 -6.76 12.81
N THR A 76 3.27 -7.72 13.42
CA THR A 76 4.08 -8.73 12.72
C THR A 76 3.29 -9.57 11.72
N GLY A 77 1.98 -9.77 11.93
CA GLY A 77 1.09 -10.43 10.97
C GLY A 77 1.01 -9.73 9.62
N SER A 78 1.07 -8.39 9.60
CA SER A 78 0.97 -7.60 8.37
C SER A 78 2.33 -7.06 7.90
N THR A 79 3.18 -6.55 8.79
CA THR A 79 4.54 -6.09 8.42
C THR A 79 5.44 -7.25 8.00
N GLY A 80 5.24 -8.43 8.59
CA GLY A 80 5.98 -9.66 8.29
C GLY A 80 5.32 -10.56 7.26
N THR A 81 4.36 -10.05 6.46
CA THR A 81 3.56 -10.87 5.52
C THR A 81 4.41 -11.81 4.68
N PHE A 82 5.54 -11.34 4.15
CA PHE A 82 6.41 -12.10 3.25
C PHE A 82 7.67 -12.66 3.95
N LEU A 83 7.81 -12.45 5.25
CA LEU A 83 8.99 -12.85 6.00
C LEU A 83 8.91 -14.29 6.49
N THR A 84 10.09 -14.91 6.56
CA THR A 84 10.23 -16.19 7.27
C THR A 84 10.40 -15.96 8.77
N GLY A 85 10.19 -17.03 9.56
CA GLY A 85 10.34 -16.97 11.02
C GLY A 85 11.71 -16.49 11.51
N ASN A 86 12.79 -16.66 10.75
CA ASN A 86 14.11 -16.13 11.15
C ASN A 86 14.24 -14.63 10.86
N ASP A 87 13.67 -14.17 9.75
CA ASP A 87 13.78 -12.78 9.31
C ASP A 87 12.93 -11.85 10.18
N ILE A 88 11.72 -12.29 10.59
CA ILE A 88 10.90 -11.54 11.54
C ILE A 88 11.58 -11.41 12.91
N ARG A 89 12.31 -12.45 13.37
CA ARG A 89 13.10 -12.38 14.60
C ARG A 89 14.26 -11.39 14.50
N ASN A 90 14.94 -11.34 13.35
CA ASN A 90 16.01 -10.36 13.11
C ASN A 90 15.46 -8.93 13.09
N PHE A 91 14.32 -8.71 12.43
CA PHE A 91 13.65 -7.42 12.41
C PHE A 91 13.25 -6.95 13.81
N VAL A 92 12.53 -7.78 14.57
CA VAL A 92 12.14 -7.46 15.95
C VAL A 92 13.36 -7.28 16.86
N GLY A 93 14.40 -8.10 16.68
CA GLY A 93 15.66 -7.99 17.42
C GLY A 93 16.46 -6.71 17.13
N SER A 94 16.22 -6.04 16.01
CA SER A 94 16.89 -4.77 15.65
C SER A 94 16.55 -3.61 16.59
N PHE A 95 15.42 -3.69 17.31
CA PHE A 95 15.01 -2.73 18.32
C PHE A 95 15.72 -2.91 19.68
N GLY A 96 16.58 -3.93 19.81
CA GLY A 96 17.38 -4.18 21.00
C GLY A 96 16.53 -4.43 22.24
N ASN A 97 16.82 -3.69 23.32
CA ASN A 97 16.18 -3.90 24.63
C ASN A 97 14.95 -3.01 24.85
N ILE A 98 14.32 -2.48 23.80
CA ILE A 98 13.06 -1.75 23.94
C ILE A 98 11.95 -2.77 24.23
N PRO A 99 11.17 -2.62 25.31
CA PRO A 99 10.02 -3.49 25.58
C PRO A 99 9.11 -3.56 24.35
N THR A 100 8.91 -4.77 23.83
CA THR A 100 8.24 -5.00 22.56
C THR A 100 7.13 -6.03 22.72
N VAL A 101 5.95 -5.71 22.16
CA VAL A 101 4.80 -6.62 22.03
C VAL A 101 4.47 -6.79 20.55
N THR A 102 4.23 -8.02 20.10
CA THR A 102 3.88 -8.34 18.71
C THR A 102 2.41 -8.73 18.59
N ILE A 103 1.81 -8.48 17.42
CA ILE A 103 0.48 -8.96 17.06
C ILE A 103 0.60 -9.82 15.78
N GLY A 104 0.09 -11.05 15.82
CA GLY A 104 0.21 -12.04 14.74
C GLY A 104 1.38 -13.01 14.96
N ILE A 105 2.40 -12.94 14.09
CA ILE A 105 3.54 -13.88 14.07
C ILE A 105 4.33 -13.84 15.40
N PRO A 106 4.39 -14.94 16.17
CA PRO A 106 5.09 -14.96 17.44
C PRO A 106 6.62 -14.89 17.25
N VAL A 107 7.24 -13.85 17.80
CA VAL A 107 8.71 -13.79 18.01
C VAL A 107 9.08 -14.21 19.43
N ASN A 108 8.27 -13.80 20.40
CA ASN A 108 8.32 -14.25 21.79
C ASN A 108 6.90 -14.57 22.23
N GLU A 109 6.64 -15.85 22.52
CA GLU A 109 5.31 -16.35 22.91
C GLU A 109 4.69 -15.57 24.09
N ARG A 110 5.49 -15.04 25.02
CA ARG A 110 4.98 -14.31 26.19
C ARG A 110 4.49 -12.89 25.86
N ASN A 111 5.04 -12.29 24.82
CA ASN A 111 4.78 -10.91 24.42
C ASN A 111 4.13 -10.85 23.03
N ASN A 112 3.38 -11.90 22.66
CA ASN A 112 2.64 -11.96 21.41
C ASN A 112 1.14 -12.00 21.69
N ILE A 113 0.38 -11.20 20.94
CA ILE A 113 -1.07 -11.26 20.91
C ILE A 113 -1.47 -12.07 19.67
N ALA A 114 -2.10 -13.22 19.90
CA ALA A 114 -2.53 -14.13 18.84
C ALA A 114 -4.06 -14.32 18.88
N ALA A 115 -4.65 -14.57 17.71
CA ALA A 115 -6.03 -15.02 17.60
C ALA A 115 -6.11 -16.55 17.65
N ASP A 116 -7.14 -17.08 18.30
CA ASP A 116 -7.53 -18.48 18.17
C ASP A 116 -8.78 -18.60 17.31
N GLY A 117 -8.59 -19.08 16.08
CA GLY A 117 -9.65 -19.26 15.09
C GLY A 117 -10.25 -20.67 15.04
N SER A 118 -9.78 -21.60 15.89
CA SER A 118 -10.01 -23.04 15.71
C SER A 118 -11.50 -23.41 15.73
N ASP A 119 -12.24 -22.95 16.73
CA ASP A 119 -13.67 -23.22 16.84
C ASP A 119 -14.49 -22.46 15.80
N ALA A 120 -14.19 -21.18 15.56
CA ALA A 120 -14.93 -20.36 14.60
C ALA A 120 -14.80 -20.88 13.15
N ILE A 121 -13.61 -21.36 12.75
CA ILE A 121 -13.41 -21.99 11.44
C ILE A 121 -14.21 -23.29 11.33
N ARG A 122 -14.20 -24.11 12.38
CA ARG A 122 -14.99 -25.35 12.41
C ARG A 122 -16.49 -25.07 12.28
N GLU A 123 -16.99 -24.11 13.04
CA GLU A 123 -18.39 -23.66 12.98
C GLU A 123 -18.74 -23.11 11.58
N LEU A 124 -17.83 -22.36 10.95
CA LEU A 124 -18.02 -21.85 9.60
C LEU A 124 -18.17 -23.00 8.59
N MET A 125 -17.23 -23.94 8.57
CA MET A 125 -17.26 -25.07 7.64
C MET A 125 -18.48 -25.95 7.85
N HIS A 126 -18.86 -26.19 9.11
CA HIS A 126 -20.08 -26.91 9.46
C HIS A 126 -21.33 -26.19 8.95
N HIS A 127 -21.43 -24.87 9.17
CA HIS A 127 -22.54 -24.06 8.69
C HIS A 127 -22.69 -24.15 7.16
N LEU A 128 -21.60 -24.00 6.41
CA LEU A 128 -21.62 -24.09 4.95
C LEU A 128 -22.03 -25.48 4.46
N ALA A 129 -21.52 -26.56 5.08
CA ALA A 129 -21.80 -27.92 4.64
C ALA A 129 -23.19 -28.42 5.01
N TYR A 130 -23.75 -28.01 6.16
CA TYR A 130 -24.99 -28.59 6.69
C TYR A 130 -26.18 -27.64 6.62
N ALA A 131 -26.00 -26.34 6.88
CA ALA A 131 -27.09 -25.37 6.78
C ALA A 131 -27.38 -25.01 5.32
N HIS A 132 -26.34 -24.90 4.49
CA HIS A 132 -26.47 -24.59 3.07
C HIS A 132 -26.35 -25.79 2.14
N THR A 133 -25.93 -26.95 2.66
CA THR A 133 -25.73 -28.18 1.88
C THR A 133 -24.73 -28.05 0.73
N TYR A 134 -23.82 -27.09 0.80
CA TYR A 134 -22.75 -26.92 -0.18
C TYR A 134 -21.84 -28.15 -0.19
N ARG A 135 -21.38 -28.54 -1.39
CA ARG A 135 -20.58 -29.75 -1.62
C ARG A 135 -19.25 -29.47 -2.29
N HIS A 136 -19.20 -28.46 -3.14
CA HIS A 136 -18.01 -28.09 -3.90
C HIS A 136 -17.41 -26.81 -3.32
N PHE A 137 -16.26 -26.95 -2.65
CA PHE A 137 -15.59 -25.86 -1.97
C PHE A 137 -14.34 -25.46 -2.76
N ALA A 138 -14.22 -24.16 -3.04
CA ALA A 138 -12.97 -23.54 -3.40
C ALA A 138 -12.33 -22.88 -2.18
N PHE A 139 -11.01 -22.82 -2.15
CA PHE A 139 -10.26 -22.18 -1.08
C PHE A 139 -9.31 -21.14 -1.66
N LEU A 140 -9.27 -19.97 -1.03
CA LEU A 140 -8.28 -18.94 -1.32
C LEU A 140 -7.45 -18.68 -0.07
N PHE A 141 -6.32 -19.37 0.03
CA PHE A 141 -5.40 -19.29 1.16
C PHE A 141 -4.52 -18.03 1.10
N GLY A 142 -3.88 -17.70 2.22
CA GLY A 142 -2.86 -16.64 2.27
C GLY A 142 -1.50 -17.10 1.73
N PRO A 143 -0.46 -16.26 1.88
CA PRO A 143 0.88 -16.55 1.38
C PRO A 143 1.54 -17.69 2.18
N GLY A 144 2.10 -18.69 1.50
CA GLY A 144 2.63 -19.90 2.15
C GLY A 144 3.89 -19.73 3.00
N SER A 145 4.54 -18.56 2.96
CA SER A 145 5.65 -18.22 3.86
C SER A 145 5.18 -17.61 5.20
N ASN A 146 3.90 -17.24 5.30
CA ASN A 146 3.35 -16.55 6.46
C ASN A 146 2.81 -17.52 7.52
N HIS A 147 3.14 -17.28 8.78
CA HIS A 147 2.76 -18.14 9.90
C HIS A 147 1.23 -18.22 10.10
N ASP A 148 0.54 -17.09 10.08
CA ASP A 148 -0.90 -17.02 10.29
C ASP A 148 -1.66 -17.67 9.12
N ALA A 149 -1.16 -17.50 7.89
CA ALA A 149 -1.70 -18.14 6.70
C ALA A 149 -1.62 -19.67 6.80
N GLU A 150 -0.47 -20.21 7.20
CA GLU A 150 -0.26 -21.66 7.34
C GLU A 150 -1.10 -22.26 8.47
N ILE A 151 -1.20 -21.59 9.62
CA ILE A 151 -2.11 -22.01 10.70
C ILE A 151 -3.55 -22.03 10.20
N ARG A 152 -4.01 -20.96 9.56
CA ARG A 152 -5.39 -20.82 9.09
C ARG A 152 -5.71 -21.85 8.00
N LYS A 153 -4.79 -22.08 7.07
CA LYS A 153 -4.88 -23.14 6.05
C LYS A 153 -5.02 -24.51 6.69
N ARG A 154 -4.15 -24.84 7.66
CA ARG A 154 -4.24 -26.10 8.40
C ARG A 154 -5.60 -26.26 9.08
N LEU A 155 -6.09 -25.23 9.77
CA LEU A 155 -7.39 -25.28 10.44
C LEU A 155 -8.57 -25.47 9.47
N TYR A 156 -8.54 -24.84 8.29
CA TYR A 156 -9.55 -25.06 7.25
C TYR A 156 -9.52 -26.50 6.72
N LEU A 157 -8.33 -27.06 6.50
CA LEU A 157 -8.19 -28.44 6.01
C LEU A 157 -8.62 -29.47 7.07
N GLU A 158 -8.25 -29.26 8.34
CA GLU A 158 -8.71 -30.11 9.46
C GLU A 158 -10.25 -30.04 9.63
N ALA A 159 -10.84 -28.85 9.48
CA ALA A 159 -12.29 -28.69 9.51
C ALA A 159 -12.96 -29.36 8.30
N ALA A 160 -12.41 -29.22 7.10
CA ALA A 160 -12.92 -29.88 5.90
C ALA A 160 -12.92 -31.41 6.04
N GLU A 161 -11.83 -31.99 6.57
CA GLU A 161 -11.73 -33.43 6.85
C GLU A 161 -12.82 -33.88 7.82
N ARG A 162 -13.01 -33.16 8.94
CA ARG A 162 -14.03 -33.48 9.95
C ARG A 162 -15.46 -33.43 9.42
N GLU A 163 -15.75 -32.44 8.57
CA GLU A 163 -17.08 -32.26 7.98
C GLU A 163 -17.30 -33.09 6.70
N ASN A 164 -16.35 -33.97 6.33
CA ASN A 164 -16.37 -34.80 5.12
C ASN A 164 -16.48 -34.00 3.81
N ILE A 165 -15.79 -32.86 3.74
CA ILE A 165 -15.71 -31.99 2.57
C ILE A 165 -14.50 -32.41 1.72
N ALA A 166 -14.73 -32.75 0.45
CA ALA A 166 -13.66 -33.09 -0.47
C ALA A 166 -12.87 -31.83 -0.86
N VAL A 167 -11.58 -31.78 -0.51
CA VAL A 167 -10.66 -30.73 -0.94
C VAL A 167 -10.07 -31.11 -2.29
N GLN A 168 -10.27 -30.26 -3.29
CA GLN A 168 -9.73 -30.43 -4.64
C GLN A 168 -8.58 -29.44 -4.84
N ASP A 169 -7.39 -29.93 -5.16
CA ASP A 169 -6.19 -29.11 -5.32
C ASP A 169 -6.38 -28.04 -6.41
N GLU A 170 -7.14 -28.34 -7.47
CA GLU A 170 -7.43 -27.41 -8.56
C GLU A 170 -8.25 -26.19 -8.09
N LEU A 171 -9.07 -26.37 -7.06
CA LEU A 171 -9.90 -25.34 -6.43
C LEU A 171 -9.23 -24.66 -5.24
N CYS A 172 -7.99 -25.05 -4.92
CA CYS A 172 -7.16 -24.38 -3.93
C CYS A 172 -6.26 -23.35 -4.62
N MET A 173 -6.35 -22.10 -4.20
CA MET A 173 -5.56 -20.98 -4.69
C MET A 173 -4.80 -20.36 -3.52
N ASN A 174 -3.66 -19.72 -3.80
CA ASN A 174 -2.94 -18.92 -2.83
C ASN A 174 -2.99 -17.46 -3.27
N GLY A 175 -3.30 -16.57 -2.33
CA GLY A 175 -3.14 -15.13 -2.44
C GLY A 175 -2.09 -14.63 -1.46
N ASP A 176 -2.16 -13.35 -1.16
CA ASP A 176 -1.16 -12.61 -0.38
C ASP A 176 -1.80 -11.73 0.72
N PHE A 177 -3.06 -12.03 1.08
CA PHE A 177 -3.94 -11.23 1.94
C PHE A 177 -4.38 -9.87 1.38
N SER A 178 -3.94 -9.46 0.19
CA SER A 178 -4.38 -8.22 -0.45
C SER A 178 -5.68 -8.38 -1.23
N TYR A 179 -6.39 -7.26 -1.37
CA TYR A 179 -7.54 -7.16 -2.27
C TYR A 179 -7.19 -7.55 -3.72
N ALA A 180 -6.00 -7.17 -4.18
CA ALA A 180 -5.55 -7.43 -5.54
C ALA A 180 -5.35 -8.93 -5.83
N SER A 181 -4.85 -9.72 -4.87
CA SER A 181 -4.74 -11.17 -5.07
C SER A 181 -6.10 -11.86 -5.09
N GLY A 182 -7.09 -11.34 -4.36
CA GLY A 182 -8.50 -11.75 -4.50
C GLY A 182 -9.03 -11.55 -5.92
N MET A 183 -8.79 -10.38 -6.51
CA MET A 183 -9.15 -10.11 -7.91
C MET A 183 -8.40 -11.04 -8.88
N HIS A 184 -7.10 -11.26 -8.67
CA HIS A 184 -6.32 -12.15 -9.51
C HIS A 184 -6.83 -13.60 -9.44
N ALA A 185 -7.17 -14.09 -8.25
CA ALA A 185 -7.75 -15.43 -8.07
C ALA A 185 -9.06 -15.61 -8.84
N ALA A 186 -9.93 -14.59 -8.84
CA ALA A 186 -11.17 -14.59 -9.63
C ALA A 186 -10.92 -14.74 -11.14
N GLY A 187 -9.78 -14.28 -11.64
CA GLY A 187 -9.37 -14.39 -13.04
C GLY A 187 -9.40 -15.83 -13.59
N ARG A 188 -9.24 -16.85 -12.73
CA ARG A 188 -9.33 -18.27 -13.12
C ARG A 188 -10.73 -18.67 -13.62
N PHE A 189 -11.77 -17.91 -13.28
CA PHE A 189 -13.17 -18.22 -13.60
C PHE A 189 -13.75 -17.31 -14.71
N LYS A 190 -12.96 -16.40 -15.25
CA LYS A 190 -13.40 -15.35 -16.21
C LYS A 190 -14.16 -15.88 -17.43
N GLU A 191 -13.74 -17.02 -17.97
CA GLU A 191 -14.30 -17.58 -19.22
C GLU A 191 -15.30 -18.73 -18.97
N MET A 192 -15.59 -19.03 -17.69
CA MET A 192 -16.49 -20.12 -17.33
C MET A 192 -17.95 -19.67 -17.48
N LYS A 193 -18.80 -20.60 -17.94
CA LYS A 193 -20.26 -20.38 -17.98
C LYS A 193 -20.94 -20.78 -16.67
N GLU A 194 -20.37 -21.78 -16.00
CA GLU A 194 -20.82 -22.32 -14.72
C GLU A 194 -19.59 -22.47 -13.83
N LEU A 195 -19.75 -22.20 -12.53
CA LEU A 195 -18.65 -22.29 -11.57
C LEU A 195 -18.47 -23.73 -11.09
N PRO A 196 -17.24 -24.21 -10.92
CA PRO A 196 -16.96 -25.57 -10.44
C PRO A 196 -17.10 -25.71 -8.91
N PHE A 197 -17.59 -24.68 -8.23
CA PHE A 197 -17.74 -24.63 -6.78
C PHE A 197 -19.05 -23.93 -6.39
N ASP A 198 -19.58 -24.31 -5.23
CA ASP A 198 -20.77 -23.69 -4.63
C ASP A 198 -20.37 -22.51 -3.72
N VAL A 199 -19.22 -22.64 -3.05
CA VAL A 199 -18.70 -21.66 -2.09
C VAL A 199 -17.18 -21.51 -2.20
N ILE A 200 -16.70 -20.28 -2.05
CA ILE A 200 -15.27 -19.99 -1.86
C ILE A 200 -15.00 -19.51 -0.44
N VAL A 201 -14.09 -20.21 0.24
CA VAL A 201 -13.63 -19.88 1.59
C VAL A 201 -12.30 -19.14 1.48
N CYS A 202 -12.32 -17.84 1.75
CA CYS A 202 -11.13 -17.00 1.69
C CYS A 202 -10.45 -16.91 3.04
N ALA A 203 -9.12 -16.90 3.02
CA ALA A 203 -8.32 -16.79 4.21
C ALA A 203 -8.38 -15.39 4.82
N ASN A 204 -8.81 -14.33 4.13
CA ASN A 204 -9.17 -13.07 4.77
C ASN A 204 -10.27 -12.30 4.03
N ASP A 205 -10.78 -11.24 4.67
CA ASP A 205 -11.84 -10.39 4.13
C ASP A 205 -11.37 -9.60 2.89
N ASP A 206 -10.14 -9.09 2.86
CA ASP A 206 -9.64 -8.32 1.71
C ASP A 206 -9.61 -9.15 0.42
N MET A 207 -9.08 -10.38 0.49
CA MET A 207 -9.12 -11.30 -0.65
C MET A 207 -10.55 -11.69 -1.03
N ALA A 208 -11.46 -11.86 -0.05
CA ALA A 208 -12.87 -12.13 -0.32
C ALA A 208 -13.56 -10.97 -1.06
N LEU A 209 -13.33 -9.74 -0.62
CA LEU A 209 -13.88 -8.53 -1.23
C LEU A 209 -13.33 -8.32 -2.66
N GLY A 210 -12.02 -8.50 -2.84
CA GLY A 210 -11.39 -8.44 -4.17
C GLY A 210 -11.93 -9.50 -5.12
N PHE A 211 -12.12 -10.71 -4.63
CA PHE A 211 -12.74 -11.81 -5.39
C PHE A 211 -14.19 -11.46 -5.78
N MET A 212 -15.00 -11.00 -4.83
CA MET A 212 -16.38 -10.57 -5.08
C MET A 212 -16.48 -9.50 -6.16
N TYR A 213 -15.65 -8.46 -6.05
CA TYR A 213 -15.63 -7.38 -7.03
C TYR A 213 -15.33 -7.90 -8.44
N GLN A 214 -14.26 -8.68 -8.59
CA GLN A 214 -13.83 -9.14 -9.91
C GLN A 214 -14.77 -10.18 -10.52
N MET A 215 -15.38 -11.04 -9.71
CA MET A 215 -16.44 -11.96 -10.16
C MET A 215 -17.69 -11.20 -10.63
N GLY A 216 -18.04 -10.11 -9.95
CA GLY A 216 -19.10 -9.19 -10.37
C GLY A 216 -18.84 -8.58 -11.75
N VAL A 217 -17.59 -8.21 -12.05
CA VAL A 217 -17.18 -7.75 -13.39
C VAL A 217 -17.34 -8.85 -14.45
N TYR A 218 -17.20 -10.12 -14.06
CA TYR A 218 -17.45 -11.28 -14.94
C TYR A 218 -18.92 -11.71 -15.01
N GLY A 219 -19.81 -11.03 -14.27
CA GLY A 219 -21.25 -11.27 -14.28
C GLY A 219 -21.75 -12.26 -13.23
N PHE A 220 -20.87 -12.80 -12.39
CA PHE A 220 -21.22 -13.67 -11.27
C PHE A 220 -21.48 -12.84 -10.00
N VAL A 221 -22.52 -13.19 -9.26
CA VAL A 221 -23.00 -12.43 -8.11
C VAL A 221 -23.14 -13.35 -6.91
N ALA A 222 -22.45 -13.04 -5.82
CA ALA A 222 -22.71 -13.67 -4.53
C ALA A 222 -23.99 -13.10 -3.87
N PRO A 223 -24.78 -13.90 -3.13
CA PRO A 223 -24.70 -15.36 -2.98
C PRO A 223 -25.41 -16.14 -4.10
N ARG A 224 -25.91 -15.46 -5.14
CA ARG A 224 -26.79 -16.06 -6.17
C ARG A 224 -26.11 -17.18 -6.94
N ASP A 225 -24.91 -16.92 -7.45
CA ASP A 225 -24.17 -17.83 -8.32
C ASP A 225 -23.11 -18.64 -7.54
N TYR A 226 -22.62 -18.09 -6.43
CA TYR A 226 -21.70 -18.74 -5.50
C TYR A 226 -21.78 -18.04 -4.14
N ALA A 227 -21.49 -18.78 -3.06
CA ALA A 227 -21.27 -18.21 -1.73
C ALA A 227 -19.80 -17.80 -1.52
N VAL A 228 -19.55 -16.84 -0.65
CA VAL A 228 -18.19 -16.38 -0.31
C VAL A 228 -18.07 -16.07 1.17
N THR A 229 -16.95 -16.45 1.76
CA THR A 229 -16.64 -16.17 3.17
C THR A 229 -15.26 -15.58 3.34
N GLY A 230 -15.07 -14.76 4.36
CA GLY A 230 -13.78 -14.20 4.73
C GLY A 230 -13.28 -14.62 6.10
N PHE A 231 -12.30 -13.87 6.58
CA PHE A 231 -11.73 -13.92 7.93
C PHE A 231 -11.22 -12.51 8.20
N ASP A 232 -11.55 -11.91 9.34
CA ASP A 232 -11.04 -10.64 9.93
C ASP A 232 -12.19 -9.82 10.53
N ASN A 233 -13.37 -9.88 9.92
CA ASN A 233 -14.53 -9.03 10.22
C ASN A 233 -14.23 -7.52 10.08
N THR A 234 -13.59 -7.15 8.98
CA THR A 234 -13.28 -5.76 8.62
C THR A 234 -14.55 -4.93 8.38
N ASP A 235 -14.46 -3.62 8.60
CA ASP A 235 -15.59 -2.71 8.37
C ASP A 235 -16.14 -2.79 6.94
N ASP A 236 -15.29 -2.93 5.93
CA ASP A 236 -15.75 -3.03 4.54
C ASP A 236 -16.51 -4.35 4.28
N GLY A 237 -16.08 -5.47 4.89
CA GLY A 237 -16.80 -6.74 4.85
C GLY A 237 -18.19 -6.65 5.50
N ARG A 238 -18.33 -5.85 6.56
CA ARG A 238 -19.61 -5.62 7.25
C ARG A 238 -20.62 -4.82 6.41
N HIS A 239 -20.14 -4.01 5.48
CA HIS A 239 -20.98 -3.03 4.77
C HIS A 239 -21.08 -3.25 3.27
N CYS A 240 -20.30 -4.16 2.71
CA CYS A 240 -20.44 -4.56 1.32
C CYS A 240 -21.84 -5.16 1.04
N ARG A 241 -22.14 -5.34 -0.25
CA ARG A 241 -23.40 -5.92 -0.71
C ARG A 241 -23.11 -7.07 -1.67
N PRO A 242 -23.50 -8.32 -1.32
CA PRO A 242 -24.03 -8.76 -0.01
C PRO A 242 -23.01 -8.53 1.13
N ARG A 243 -23.42 -8.42 2.40
CA ARG A 243 -22.44 -8.31 3.50
C ARG A 243 -21.73 -9.64 3.69
N LEU A 244 -20.44 -9.58 4.00
CA LEU A 244 -19.56 -10.72 4.04
C LEU A 244 -19.77 -11.56 5.32
N THR A 245 -20.12 -12.83 5.16
CA THR A 245 -19.98 -13.88 6.17
C THR A 245 -18.50 -14.12 6.42
N THR A 246 -18.06 -14.09 7.67
CA THR A 246 -16.62 -14.07 8.01
C THR A 246 -16.37 -14.62 9.42
N VAL A 247 -15.11 -14.93 9.72
CA VAL A 247 -14.64 -15.17 11.09
C VAL A 247 -14.11 -13.86 11.69
N ASP A 248 -14.66 -13.44 12.82
CA ASP A 248 -14.21 -12.27 13.57
C ASP A 248 -13.13 -12.66 14.58
N GLN A 249 -11.90 -12.21 14.34
CA GLN A 249 -10.75 -12.45 15.23
C GLN A 249 -10.58 -11.37 16.31
N SER A 250 -11.56 -10.48 16.48
CA SER A 250 -11.57 -9.43 17.52
C SER A 250 -10.39 -8.48 17.43
N LEU A 251 -10.11 -7.94 16.23
CA LEU A 251 -8.94 -7.09 15.94
C LEU A 251 -8.75 -5.91 16.91
N SER A 252 -9.83 -5.22 17.27
CA SER A 252 -9.77 -4.12 18.25
C SER A 252 -9.40 -4.60 19.66
N LEU A 253 -9.85 -5.79 20.05
CA LEU A 253 -9.44 -6.38 21.32
C LEU A 253 -7.96 -6.78 21.31
N GLN A 254 -7.44 -7.26 20.16
CA GLN A 254 -6.01 -7.55 20.01
C GLN A 254 -5.17 -6.27 20.20
N GLY A 255 -5.58 -5.16 19.58
CA GLY A 255 -4.92 -3.87 19.76
C GLY A 255 -4.94 -3.36 21.21
N TYR A 256 -6.08 -3.49 21.89
CA TYR A 256 -6.21 -3.15 23.31
C TYR A 256 -5.28 -3.99 24.17
N ALA A 257 -5.33 -5.31 24.01
CA ALA A 257 -4.51 -6.26 24.77
C ALA A 257 -3.02 -6.06 24.53
N ALA A 258 -2.60 -5.70 23.31
CA ALA A 258 -1.20 -5.41 22.99
C ALA A 258 -0.67 -4.22 23.79
N LEU A 259 -1.42 -3.12 23.83
CA LEU A 259 -1.00 -1.95 24.60
C LEU A 259 -1.10 -2.18 26.09
N GLU A 260 -2.13 -2.88 26.58
CA GLU A 260 -2.26 -3.24 27.99
C GLU A 260 -1.06 -4.09 28.46
N LYS A 261 -0.69 -5.11 27.68
CA LYS A 261 0.49 -5.94 27.95
C LYS A 261 1.77 -5.12 27.94
N LEU A 262 1.95 -4.24 26.95
CA LEU A 262 3.12 -3.37 26.88
C LEU A 262 3.18 -2.40 28.07
N TYR A 263 2.04 -1.85 28.47
CA TYR A 263 1.95 -0.96 29.62
C TYR A 263 2.41 -1.66 30.90
N VAL A 264 1.95 -2.89 31.16
CA VAL A 264 2.38 -3.70 32.32
C VAL A 264 3.89 -3.99 32.29
N LEU A 265 4.45 -4.27 31.11
CA LEU A 265 5.90 -4.45 30.94
C LEU A 265 6.68 -3.16 31.29
N LEU A 266 6.09 -1.99 31.02
CA LEU A 266 6.71 -0.68 31.27
C LEU A 266 6.52 -0.17 32.70
N SER A 267 5.38 -0.43 33.34
CA SER A 267 5.04 0.06 34.68
C SER A 267 5.54 -0.84 35.79
N ASP A 268 5.29 -2.15 35.67
CA ASP A 268 5.37 -3.10 36.79
C ASP A 268 6.43 -4.17 36.58
N GLY A 269 6.99 -4.29 35.36
CA GLY A 269 7.95 -5.34 34.99
C GLY A 269 7.34 -6.75 35.01
N GLY A 270 6.01 -6.85 35.01
CA GLY A 270 5.28 -8.12 35.04
C GLY A 270 5.39 -8.89 33.72
N ASP A 271 5.73 -10.17 33.80
CA ASP A 271 5.91 -11.08 32.66
C ASP A 271 4.83 -12.18 32.62
N GLU A 272 3.56 -11.79 32.75
CA GLU A 272 2.44 -12.74 32.60
C GLU A 272 2.16 -13.02 31.12
N SER A 273 2.00 -14.29 30.74
CA SER A 273 1.66 -14.67 29.37
C SER A 273 0.25 -14.20 29.00
N VAL A 274 0.08 -13.65 27.80
CA VAL A 274 -1.25 -13.33 27.28
C VAL A 274 -1.89 -14.57 26.69
N GLN A 275 -3.16 -14.83 27.05
CA GLN A 275 -3.92 -15.92 26.43
C GLN A 275 -4.35 -15.52 25.02
N PRO A 276 -4.40 -16.46 24.06
CA PRO A 276 -4.95 -16.20 22.73
C PRO A 276 -6.37 -15.66 22.81
N ILE A 277 -6.69 -14.71 21.93
CA ILE A 277 -8.01 -14.10 21.85
C ILE A 277 -8.90 -14.97 20.97
N SER A 278 -9.99 -15.49 21.54
CA SER A 278 -10.94 -16.33 20.80
C SER A 278 -11.63 -15.58 19.68
N SER A 279 -11.71 -16.22 18.50
CA SER A 279 -12.46 -15.74 17.35
C SER A 279 -13.90 -16.26 17.36
N SER A 280 -14.80 -15.63 16.62
CA SER A 280 -16.21 -16.03 16.51
C SER A 280 -16.71 -15.99 15.07
N LEU A 281 -17.64 -16.88 14.70
CA LEU A 281 -18.31 -16.85 13.40
C LEU A 281 -19.32 -15.69 13.29
N CYS A 282 -19.26 -14.93 12.19
CA CYS A 282 -20.21 -13.87 11.84
C CYS A 282 -20.95 -14.23 10.54
N ILE A 283 -22.19 -14.72 10.66
CA ILE A 283 -23.05 -15.09 9.52
C ILE A 283 -23.76 -13.85 8.94
N ARG A 284 -23.65 -13.64 7.63
CA ARG A 284 -24.30 -12.55 6.88
C ARG A 284 -24.83 -13.04 5.52
N GLU A 285 -25.08 -12.12 4.57
CA GLU A 285 -25.75 -12.45 3.32
C GLU A 285 -24.88 -13.17 2.28
N SER A 286 -23.55 -13.05 2.35
CA SER A 286 -22.67 -13.59 1.29
C SER A 286 -22.60 -15.13 1.25
N CYS A 287 -23.05 -15.81 2.30
CA CYS A 287 -23.24 -17.27 2.29
C CYS A 287 -24.66 -17.70 1.87
N GLY A 288 -25.57 -16.75 1.59
CA GLY A 288 -26.96 -17.02 1.27
C GLY A 288 -27.91 -16.97 2.47
N CYS A 289 -27.41 -16.74 3.68
CA CYS A 289 -28.27 -16.48 4.84
C CYS A 289 -28.97 -15.13 4.73
N ASN A 290 -30.25 -15.04 5.12
CA ASN A 290 -30.89 -13.75 5.36
C ASN A 290 -31.03 -13.56 6.88
N PRO A 291 -30.18 -12.74 7.52
CA PRO A 291 -30.21 -12.56 8.97
C PRO A 291 -31.52 -11.95 9.47
N VAL A 292 -32.35 -11.38 8.58
CA VAL A 292 -33.69 -10.86 8.92
C VAL A 292 -34.75 -11.96 9.02
N VAL A 293 -34.53 -13.15 8.43
CA VAL A 293 -35.59 -14.15 8.23
C VAL A 293 -35.36 -15.47 9.00
N ASN A 294 -34.13 -15.77 9.41
CA ASN A 294 -33.78 -17.10 9.96
C ASN A 294 -33.79 -17.23 11.50
N GLY A 295 -34.53 -16.37 12.22
CA GLY A 295 -34.77 -16.49 13.68
C GLY A 295 -35.68 -17.66 14.09
N ARG A 296 -35.67 -18.78 13.37
CA ARG A 296 -36.41 -20.00 13.73
C ARG A 296 -35.44 -21.12 14.06
N GLN A 297 -34.79 -21.05 15.21
CA GLN A 297 -34.35 -22.24 15.93
C GLN A 297 -33.85 -21.85 17.34
N THR A 298 -34.73 -22.02 18.33
CA THR A 298 -34.58 -22.89 19.52
C THR A 298 -35.53 -22.36 20.61
N LEU A 299 -36.74 -22.92 20.72
CA LEU A 299 -37.63 -22.61 21.84
C LEU A 299 -36.98 -23.12 23.14
N ARG A 300 -36.45 -22.23 23.97
CA ARG A 300 -36.16 -22.54 25.38
C ARG A 300 -37.46 -22.41 26.16
N ASN A 301 -38.00 -23.54 26.63
CA ASN A 301 -38.97 -23.53 27.72
C ASN A 301 -38.26 -22.97 28.96
N THR A 302 -38.45 -21.69 29.25
CA THR A 302 -37.99 -21.09 30.51
C THR A 302 -39.20 -20.51 31.23
N GLU A 303 -39.55 -21.10 32.38
CA GLU A 303 -40.56 -20.63 33.33
C GLU A 303 -40.17 -19.31 34.04
N SER A 304 -39.25 -18.51 33.47
CA SER A 304 -38.82 -17.24 34.10
C SER A 304 -39.83 -16.15 33.81
N LEU A 305 -40.19 -15.31 34.80
CA LEU A 305 -41.04 -14.15 34.57
C LEU A 305 -40.36 -13.17 33.59
N LEU A 306 -41.06 -12.85 32.49
CA LEU A 306 -40.70 -11.76 31.60
C LEU A 306 -40.68 -10.46 32.42
N THR A 307 -39.50 -9.87 32.63
CA THR A 307 -39.30 -8.58 33.30
C THR A 307 -38.28 -7.75 32.54
N LYS A 308 -38.35 -6.41 32.66
CA LYS A 308 -37.36 -5.51 32.04
C LYS A 308 -35.94 -5.76 32.55
N GLU A 309 -35.81 -6.16 33.82
CA GLU A 309 -34.54 -6.56 34.44
C GLU A 309 -34.00 -7.86 33.83
N ALA A 310 -34.86 -8.84 33.55
CA ALA A 310 -34.46 -10.09 32.91
C ALA A 310 -34.02 -9.91 31.45
N VAL A 311 -34.70 -9.04 30.68
CA VAL A 311 -34.27 -8.66 29.32
C VAL A 311 -32.89 -8.03 29.37
N ALA A 312 -32.70 -7.02 30.24
CA ALA A 312 -31.42 -6.33 30.36
C ALA A 312 -30.30 -7.28 30.79
N ALA A 313 -30.56 -8.14 31.78
CA ALA A 313 -29.58 -9.12 32.27
C ALA A 313 -29.21 -10.18 31.21
N TYR A 314 -30.16 -10.62 30.39
CA TYR A 314 -29.90 -11.56 29.29
C TYR A 314 -29.05 -10.92 28.20
N VAL A 315 -29.35 -9.67 27.85
CA VAL A 315 -28.59 -8.93 26.84
C VAL A 315 -27.16 -8.68 27.32
N THR A 316 -26.96 -8.29 28.58
CA THR A 316 -25.65 -7.96 29.16
C THR A 316 -25.00 -9.11 29.94
N ASP A 317 -25.37 -10.36 29.70
CA ASP A 317 -24.79 -11.50 30.41
C ASP A 317 -23.29 -11.70 30.06
N ASN A 318 -22.61 -12.69 30.66
CA ASN A 318 -21.19 -12.93 30.35
C ASN A 318 -20.92 -13.38 28.90
N ARG A 319 -21.95 -13.65 28.09
CA ARG A 319 -21.85 -13.88 26.65
C ARG A 319 -22.00 -12.57 25.87
N PHE A 320 -22.43 -11.49 26.51
CA PHE A 320 -22.36 -10.14 25.98
C PHE A 320 -20.89 -9.80 25.71
N ASP A 321 -20.66 -9.30 24.50
CA ASP A 321 -19.41 -9.33 23.80
C ASP A 321 -18.18 -8.98 24.67
N THR A 322 -17.21 -9.89 24.75
CA THR A 322 -15.91 -9.65 25.40
C THR A 322 -15.07 -8.61 24.64
N LYS A 323 -15.52 -8.19 23.46
CA LYS A 323 -14.86 -7.25 22.53
C LYS A 323 -15.04 -5.76 22.87
N VAL A 324 -15.84 -5.45 23.89
CA VAL A 324 -16.01 -4.07 24.37
C VAL A 324 -15.19 -3.84 25.63
N SER A 325 -14.51 -2.69 25.72
CA SER A 325 -13.72 -2.33 26.89
C SER A 325 -14.55 -2.31 28.18
N PRO A 326 -13.94 -2.53 29.36
CA PRO A 326 -14.66 -2.49 30.64
C PRO A 326 -15.43 -1.18 30.91
N SER A 327 -14.87 -0.04 30.52
CA SER A 327 -15.48 1.29 30.66
C SER A 327 -16.72 1.45 29.77
N CYS A 328 -16.63 1.03 28.50
CA CYS A 328 -17.74 1.11 27.56
C CYS A 328 -18.87 0.08 27.87
N ARG A 329 -18.52 -1.09 28.43
CA ARG A 329 -19.53 -2.06 28.92
C ARG A 329 -20.51 -1.45 29.93
N ASN A 330 -20.04 -0.58 30.82
CA ASN A 330 -20.89 0.07 31.81
C ASN A 330 -21.88 1.05 31.18
N GLU A 331 -21.43 1.83 30.19
CA GLU A 331 -22.27 2.76 29.45
C GLU A 331 -23.35 2.02 28.65
N ILE A 332 -22.94 1.00 27.89
CA ILE A 332 -23.88 0.17 27.14
C ILE A 332 -24.90 -0.51 28.06
N ALA A 333 -24.48 -1.02 29.22
CA ALA A 333 -25.39 -1.63 30.18
C ALA A 333 -26.45 -0.65 30.72
N GLN A 334 -26.12 0.64 30.87
CA GLN A 334 -27.10 1.66 31.26
C GLN A 334 -28.14 1.89 30.16
N VAL A 335 -27.68 1.97 28.91
CA VAL A 335 -28.55 2.19 27.74
C VAL A 335 -29.45 0.98 27.49
N VAL A 336 -28.91 -0.24 27.59
CA VAL A 336 -29.69 -1.48 27.48
C VAL A 336 -30.78 -1.56 28.55
N ARG A 337 -30.51 -1.13 29.79
CA ARG A 337 -31.53 -1.04 30.84
C ARG A 337 -32.64 -0.05 30.48
N LEU A 338 -32.30 1.12 29.94
CA LEU A 338 -33.27 2.11 29.48
C LEU A 338 -34.13 1.56 28.33
N LEU A 339 -33.50 1.00 27.29
CA LEU A 339 -34.18 0.40 26.15
C LEU A 339 -35.11 -0.75 26.58
N SER A 340 -34.65 -1.61 27.48
CA SER A 340 -35.46 -2.72 28.02
C SER A 340 -36.69 -2.21 28.77
N ALA A 341 -36.56 -1.12 29.53
CA ALA A 341 -37.70 -0.51 30.21
C ALA A 341 -38.73 0.07 29.22
N GLN A 342 -38.28 0.77 28.17
CA GLN A 342 -39.17 1.34 27.16
C GLN A 342 -39.87 0.26 26.31
N LEU A 343 -39.13 -0.78 25.92
CA LEU A 343 -39.68 -1.92 25.17
C LEU A 343 -40.81 -2.61 25.95
N PHE A 344 -40.65 -2.72 27.27
CA PHE A 344 -41.66 -3.31 28.14
C PHE A 344 -42.94 -2.46 28.25
N LEU A 345 -42.79 -1.14 28.36
CA LEU A 345 -43.92 -0.20 28.38
C LEU A 345 -44.69 -0.25 27.05
N ASP A 346 -43.95 -0.30 25.95
CA ASP A 346 -44.49 -0.40 24.61
C ASP A 346 -45.25 -1.71 24.39
N LEU A 347 -44.69 -2.85 24.80
CA LEU A 347 -45.31 -4.17 24.68
C LEU A 347 -46.60 -4.27 25.48
N ASN A 348 -46.61 -3.79 26.73
CA ASN A 348 -47.79 -3.82 27.61
C ASN A 348 -48.98 -2.99 27.08
N SER A 349 -48.72 -2.02 26.21
CA SER A 349 -49.75 -1.11 25.68
C SER A 349 -49.91 -1.19 24.16
N LEU A 350 -49.17 -2.08 23.50
CA LEU A 350 -49.08 -2.22 22.04
C LEU A 350 -48.98 -0.85 21.33
N ARG A 351 -48.10 0.00 21.86
CA ARG A 351 -47.94 1.39 21.37
C ARG A 351 -47.59 1.41 19.89
N GLN A 352 -48.32 2.20 19.11
CA GLN A 352 -47.99 2.45 17.70
C GLN A 352 -46.74 3.32 17.55
N ASN A 353 -46.59 4.33 18.42
CA ASN A 353 -45.39 5.16 18.51
C ASN A 353 -44.49 4.59 19.62
N SER A 354 -43.58 3.71 19.23
CA SER A 354 -42.70 3.02 20.17
C SER A 354 -41.73 3.99 20.85
N LEU A 355 -41.79 4.03 22.20
CA LEU A 355 -40.81 4.70 23.04
C LEU A 355 -39.42 4.07 22.86
N PHE A 356 -39.35 2.75 22.69
CA PHE A 356 -38.13 2.01 22.41
C PHE A 356 -37.45 2.51 21.13
N ILE A 357 -38.19 2.66 20.02
CA ILE A 357 -37.64 3.20 18.77
C ILE A 357 -37.19 4.65 18.93
N SER A 358 -37.96 5.50 19.60
CA SER A 358 -37.55 6.89 19.81
C SER A 358 -36.30 7.02 20.67
N THR A 359 -36.19 6.25 21.76
CA THR A 359 -35.01 6.25 22.65
C THR A 359 -33.79 5.67 21.94
N LEU A 360 -33.96 4.61 21.13
CA LEU A 360 -32.89 4.07 20.30
C LEU A 360 -32.39 5.11 19.30
N ASN A 361 -33.29 5.80 18.60
CA ASN A 361 -32.91 6.84 17.63
C ASN A 361 -32.21 8.02 18.30
N GLU A 362 -32.74 8.54 19.40
CA GLU A 362 -32.14 9.64 20.16
C GLU A 362 -30.72 9.29 20.61
N TRP A 363 -30.53 8.09 21.18
CA TRP A 363 -29.22 7.66 21.64
C TRP A 363 -28.22 7.48 20.48
N LEU A 364 -28.67 6.92 19.36
CA LEU A 364 -27.85 6.84 18.13
C LEU A 364 -27.53 8.21 17.52
N ASP A 365 -28.29 9.27 17.84
CA ASP A 365 -28.01 10.63 17.38
C ASP A 365 -27.08 11.41 18.33
N THR A 366 -27.09 11.12 19.63
CA THR A 366 -26.35 11.91 20.64
C THR A 366 -24.93 11.43 20.94
N THR A 367 -24.57 10.20 20.57
CA THR A 367 -23.36 9.56 21.09
C THR A 367 -22.28 9.45 20.01
N GLU A 368 -21.28 10.35 19.98
CA GLU A 368 -20.24 10.36 18.92
C GLU A 368 -19.51 9.01 18.73
N HIS A 369 -19.54 8.13 19.73
CA HIS A 369 -18.88 6.82 19.71
C HIS A 369 -19.73 5.63 19.23
N TRP A 370 -21.03 5.77 18.93
CA TRP A 370 -21.87 4.63 18.50
C TRP A 370 -21.36 3.97 17.22
N GLN A 371 -20.65 4.75 16.38
CA GLN A 371 -20.06 4.34 15.10
C GLN A 371 -19.05 3.19 15.27
N ASN A 372 -18.36 3.13 16.42
CA ASN A 372 -17.38 2.09 16.74
C ASN A 372 -18.04 0.78 17.23
N TYR A 373 -19.34 0.80 17.54
CA TYR A 373 -20.08 -0.29 18.20
C TYR A 373 -21.36 -0.66 17.45
N LEU A 374 -21.41 -0.36 16.16
CA LEU A 374 -22.60 -0.50 15.32
C LEU A 374 -23.09 -1.97 15.26
N GLU A 375 -22.16 -2.92 15.24
CA GLU A 375 -22.46 -4.35 15.35
C GLU A 375 -22.90 -4.74 16.75
N THR A 376 -22.30 -4.15 17.80
CA THR A 376 -22.74 -4.34 19.18
C THR A 376 -24.20 -3.93 19.34
N TRP A 377 -24.64 -2.85 18.70
CA TRP A 377 -26.06 -2.45 18.68
C TRP A 377 -26.94 -3.42 17.89
N THR A 378 -26.46 -3.90 16.76
CA THR A 378 -27.17 -4.94 16.00
C THR A 378 -27.32 -6.23 16.82
N ASP A 379 -26.29 -6.61 17.57
CA ASP A 379 -26.28 -7.77 18.46
C ASP A 379 -27.16 -7.58 19.69
N ILE A 380 -27.15 -6.38 20.31
CA ILE A 380 -28.05 -6.00 21.39
C ILE A 380 -29.50 -6.16 20.94
N ILE A 381 -29.86 -5.59 19.79
CA ILE A 381 -31.22 -5.66 19.26
C ILE A 381 -31.59 -7.11 18.91
N ARG A 382 -30.67 -7.89 18.31
CA ARG A 382 -30.85 -9.33 18.07
C ARG A 382 -31.10 -10.11 19.35
N ARG A 383 -30.29 -9.92 20.39
CA ARG A 383 -30.46 -10.60 21.69
C ARG A 383 -31.76 -10.21 22.37
N MET A 384 -32.18 -8.94 22.28
CA MET A 384 -33.48 -8.50 22.78
C MET A 384 -34.62 -9.20 22.03
N HIS A 385 -34.52 -9.33 20.70
CA HIS A 385 -35.51 -10.03 19.88
C HIS A 385 -35.57 -11.52 20.21
N GLU A 386 -34.43 -12.21 20.26
CA GLU A 386 -34.30 -13.62 20.62
C GLU A 386 -34.84 -13.92 22.01
N PHE A 387 -34.54 -13.05 22.98
CA PHE A 387 -35.07 -13.19 24.33
C PHE A 387 -36.59 -13.15 24.33
N LEU A 388 -37.20 -12.21 23.60
CA LEU A 388 -38.66 -12.17 23.49
C LEU A 388 -39.20 -13.42 22.78
N GLN A 389 -38.56 -13.88 21.69
CA GLN A 389 -38.99 -15.07 20.95
C GLN A 389 -38.98 -16.37 21.79
N SER A 390 -38.32 -16.38 22.95
CA SER A 390 -38.39 -17.50 23.91
C SER A 390 -39.70 -17.60 24.68
N TYR A 391 -40.61 -16.62 24.55
CA TYR A 391 -41.90 -16.56 25.24
C TYR A 391 -43.09 -16.74 24.29
N THR A 392 -44.23 -17.16 24.85
CA THR A 392 -45.49 -17.28 24.09
C THR A 392 -46.29 -15.99 24.20
N TYR A 393 -46.72 -15.44 23.05
CA TYR A 393 -47.56 -14.24 22.97
C TYR A 393 -48.81 -14.47 22.12
N SER A 394 -49.80 -13.58 22.24
CA SER A 394 -50.93 -13.55 21.31
C SER A 394 -50.50 -13.14 19.89
N SER A 395 -51.30 -13.48 18.88
CA SER A 395 -50.99 -13.14 17.48
C SER A 395 -50.82 -11.63 17.23
N LYS A 396 -51.50 -10.79 18.03
CA LYS A 396 -51.36 -9.32 17.95
C LYS A 396 -50.02 -8.84 18.52
N GLU A 397 -49.61 -9.39 19.66
CA GLU A 397 -48.33 -9.08 20.29
C GLU A 397 -47.16 -9.58 19.44
N THR A 398 -47.24 -10.79 18.88
CA THR A 398 -46.21 -11.30 17.96
C THR A 398 -46.04 -10.40 16.73
N ALA A 399 -47.14 -10.02 16.07
CA ALA A 399 -47.08 -9.11 14.91
C ALA A 399 -46.50 -7.74 15.29
N TRP A 400 -46.82 -7.24 16.48
CA TRP A 400 -46.29 -5.99 17.01
C TRP A 400 -44.78 -6.08 17.28
N ILE A 401 -44.32 -7.16 17.95
CA ILE A 401 -42.89 -7.41 18.21
C ILE A 401 -42.11 -7.43 16.89
N GLU A 402 -42.55 -8.22 15.91
CA GLU A 402 -41.87 -8.29 14.60
C GLU A 402 -41.82 -6.93 13.91
N THR A 403 -42.89 -6.13 14.01
CA THR A 403 -42.92 -4.78 13.43
C THR A 403 -41.93 -3.83 14.11
N VAL A 404 -41.87 -3.81 15.44
CA VAL A 404 -40.96 -2.93 16.19
C VAL A 404 -39.51 -3.33 15.96
N PHE A 405 -39.18 -4.62 15.95
CA PHE A 405 -37.80 -5.05 15.68
C PHE A 405 -37.40 -4.81 14.22
N ALA A 406 -38.32 -4.99 13.26
CA ALA A 406 -38.07 -4.57 11.87
C ALA A 406 -37.78 -3.06 11.76
N GLN A 407 -38.49 -2.21 12.51
CA GLN A 407 -38.22 -0.77 12.58
C GLN A 407 -36.84 -0.48 13.21
N ALA A 408 -36.48 -1.16 14.29
CA ALA A 408 -35.17 -1.02 14.94
C ALA A 408 -34.02 -1.39 13.98
N TYR A 409 -34.14 -2.51 13.26
CA TYR A 409 -33.17 -2.91 12.25
C TYR A 409 -33.10 -1.95 11.06
N SER A 410 -34.24 -1.43 10.60
CA SER A 410 -34.27 -0.42 9.53
C SER A 410 -33.57 0.86 9.98
N LEU A 411 -33.81 1.29 11.22
CA LEU A 411 -33.17 2.47 11.79
C LEU A 411 -31.65 2.28 11.89
N LEU A 412 -31.19 1.15 12.41
CA LEU A 412 -29.76 0.81 12.44
C LEU A 412 -29.18 0.80 11.03
N THR A 413 -29.84 0.16 10.07
CA THR A 413 -29.39 0.09 8.66
C THR A 413 -29.30 1.48 8.03
N GLU A 414 -30.26 2.36 8.29
CA GLU A 414 -30.28 3.73 7.80
C GLU A 414 -29.12 4.56 8.37
N LYS A 415 -28.95 4.55 9.70
CA LYS A 415 -27.86 5.27 10.38
C LYS A 415 -26.49 4.80 9.88
N THR A 416 -26.33 3.49 9.76
CA THR A 416 -25.16 2.84 9.18
C THR A 416 -24.90 3.35 7.77
N SER A 417 -25.88 3.24 6.88
CA SER A 417 -25.74 3.64 5.48
C SER A 417 -25.39 5.12 5.33
N ARG A 418 -25.98 6.02 6.15
CA ARG A 418 -25.65 7.45 6.16
C ARG A 418 -24.21 7.71 6.59
N TYR A 419 -23.75 7.05 7.63
CA TYR A 419 -22.36 7.15 8.10
C TYR A 419 -21.37 6.74 7.02
N TYR A 420 -21.58 5.59 6.37
CA TYR A 420 -20.69 5.12 5.30
C TYR A 420 -20.78 5.94 4.02
N ALA A 421 -21.98 6.42 3.64
CA ALA A 421 -22.12 7.34 2.52
C ALA A 421 -21.33 8.65 2.76
N SER A 422 -21.31 9.16 4.00
CA SER A 422 -20.45 10.29 4.37
C SER A 422 -18.96 9.95 4.25
N ARG A 423 -18.57 8.70 4.55
CA ARG A 423 -17.17 8.24 4.44
C ARG A 423 -16.71 8.11 2.99
N LEU A 424 -17.51 7.48 2.13
CA LEU A 424 -17.25 7.35 0.70
C LEU A 424 -17.19 8.71 -0.01
N ASN A 425 -18.11 9.63 0.31
CA ASN A 425 -18.05 11.01 -0.21
C ASN A 425 -16.77 11.74 0.21
N ASN A 426 -16.23 11.45 1.40
CA ASN A 426 -14.95 12.01 1.83
C ASN A 426 -13.77 11.45 1.01
N ASP A 427 -13.82 10.19 0.57
CA ASP A 427 -12.79 9.58 -0.29
C ASP A 427 -12.78 10.17 -1.71
N ASP A 428 -13.94 10.31 -2.34
CA ASP A 428 -14.08 10.92 -3.67
C ASP A 428 -13.66 12.40 -3.68
N ASN A 429 -14.01 13.13 -2.62
CA ASN A 429 -13.53 14.50 -2.42
C ASN A 429 -12.01 14.56 -2.27
N ALA A 430 -11.40 13.60 -1.57
CA ALA A 430 -9.97 13.57 -1.33
C ALA A 430 -9.16 13.27 -2.60
N ILE A 431 -9.62 12.35 -3.47
CA ILE A 431 -9.03 12.11 -4.79
C ILE A 431 -9.17 13.36 -5.68
N THR A 432 -10.35 13.98 -5.70
CA THR A 432 -10.60 15.21 -6.45
C THR A 432 -9.68 16.35 -5.99
N LEU A 433 -9.44 16.46 -4.68
CA LEU A 433 -8.50 17.41 -4.08
C LEU A 433 -7.04 17.09 -4.47
N LEU A 434 -6.63 15.83 -4.43
CA LEU A 434 -5.30 15.40 -4.88
C LEU A 434 -5.06 15.80 -6.35
N CYS A 435 -6.02 15.53 -7.24
CA CYS A 435 -5.96 15.98 -8.64
C CYS A 435 -5.95 17.51 -8.80
N ARG A 436 -6.59 18.26 -7.90
CA ARG A 436 -6.62 19.73 -7.92
C ARG A 436 -5.28 20.35 -7.54
N TYR A 437 -4.60 19.79 -6.53
CA TYR A 437 -3.37 20.38 -6.01
C TYR A 437 -2.10 19.86 -6.69
N LEU A 438 -2.10 18.64 -7.25
CA LEU A 438 -0.97 18.07 -8.02
C LEU A 438 -0.34 19.05 -9.05
N PRO A 439 -1.11 19.77 -9.88
CA PRO A 439 -0.53 20.72 -10.85
C PRO A 439 0.12 21.97 -10.22
N MET A 440 -0.30 22.37 -9.01
CA MET A 440 0.30 23.49 -8.29
C MET A 440 1.70 23.15 -7.76
N PHE A 441 1.99 21.86 -7.63
CA PHE A 441 3.22 21.34 -7.04
C PHE A 441 4.34 21.10 -8.06
N SER A 442 4.02 20.92 -9.34
CA SER A 442 5.00 20.71 -10.41
C SER A 442 5.85 21.94 -10.75
N HIS A 443 5.54 23.09 -10.16
CA HIS A 443 6.18 24.38 -10.43
C HIS A 443 6.93 24.95 -9.22
N ALA A 444 7.08 24.19 -8.13
CA ALA A 444 7.75 24.66 -6.93
C ALA A 444 9.29 24.64 -7.12
N ASP A 445 9.90 25.82 -7.12
CA ASP A 445 11.33 26.02 -7.34
C ASP A 445 12.12 26.20 -6.04
N SER A 446 11.43 26.33 -4.91
CA SER A 446 12.03 26.53 -3.59
C SER A 446 11.32 25.74 -2.50
N VAL A 447 12.03 25.40 -1.44
CA VAL A 447 11.47 24.73 -0.24
C VAL A 447 10.30 25.53 0.35
N ASN A 448 10.37 26.87 0.30
CA ASN A 448 9.30 27.72 0.78
C ASN A 448 8.02 27.56 -0.05
N GLU A 449 8.13 27.39 -1.38
CA GLU A 449 6.98 27.11 -2.24
C GLU A 449 6.38 25.72 -1.98
N ILE A 450 7.23 24.72 -1.66
CA ILE A 450 6.78 23.39 -1.20
C ILE A 450 5.97 23.54 0.10
N MET A 451 6.49 24.29 1.07
CA MET A 451 5.82 24.51 2.36
C MET A 451 4.51 25.29 2.19
N ASP A 452 4.49 26.34 1.36
CA ASP A 452 3.29 27.13 1.08
C ASP A 452 2.20 26.31 0.38
N ALA A 453 2.60 25.49 -0.59
CA ALA A 453 1.67 24.63 -1.30
C ALA A 453 1.16 23.50 -0.37
N SER A 454 2.01 22.99 0.53
CA SER A 454 1.61 22.07 1.60
C SER A 454 0.61 22.74 2.54
N ALA A 455 0.84 23.97 3.00
CA ALA A 455 -0.10 24.71 3.85
C ALA A 455 -1.49 24.87 3.20
N ARG A 456 -1.53 25.16 1.88
CA ARG A 456 -2.79 25.21 1.10
C ARG A 456 -3.51 23.85 1.03
N LEU A 457 -2.76 22.76 0.93
CA LEU A 457 -3.31 21.41 0.99
C LEU A 457 -3.93 21.13 2.37
N LEU A 458 -3.21 21.45 3.45
CA LEU A 458 -3.66 21.22 4.82
C LEU A 458 -4.93 21.98 5.18
N MET A 459 -5.09 23.22 4.69
CA MET A 459 -6.34 23.98 4.82
C MET A 459 -7.56 23.21 4.30
N SER A 460 -7.38 22.41 3.25
CA SER A 460 -8.48 21.64 2.64
C SER A 460 -8.89 20.44 3.49
N PHE A 461 -7.99 19.93 4.31
CA PHE A 461 -8.21 18.75 5.14
C PHE A 461 -8.41 19.05 6.63
N SER A 462 -8.48 20.35 7.00
CA SER A 462 -8.55 20.80 8.40
C SER A 462 -7.41 20.25 9.27
N VAL A 463 -6.25 19.95 8.67
CA VAL A 463 -5.07 19.49 9.39
C VAL A 463 -4.36 20.72 9.97
N PRO A 464 -4.20 20.83 11.30
CA PRO A 464 -3.79 22.09 11.93
C PRO A 464 -2.31 22.42 11.64
N TYR A 465 -1.44 21.42 11.55
CA TYR A 465 -0.04 21.55 11.20
C TYR A 465 0.57 20.19 10.85
N ILE A 466 1.69 20.19 10.14
CA ILE A 466 2.56 19.03 9.93
C ILE A 466 4.02 19.42 10.18
N CYS A 467 4.88 18.42 10.38
CA CYS A 467 6.33 18.59 10.36
C CYS A 467 6.93 17.74 9.24
N VAL A 468 7.51 18.40 8.24
CA VAL A 468 8.20 17.74 7.13
C VAL A 468 9.68 17.64 7.49
N CYS A 469 10.21 16.42 7.59
CA CYS A 469 11.59 16.16 7.98
C CYS A 469 12.34 15.54 6.80
N LEU A 470 13.39 16.20 6.32
CA LEU A 470 14.12 15.83 5.12
C LEU A 470 15.59 15.53 5.42
N ASN A 471 16.22 14.66 4.63
CA ASN A 471 17.66 14.36 4.75
C ASN A 471 18.51 15.61 4.43
N ASP A 472 19.61 15.81 5.17
CA ASP A 472 20.44 17.02 5.12
C ASP A 472 21.71 16.80 4.26
N GLU A 473 21.97 17.73 3.32
CA GLU A 473 22.85 17.68 2.11
C GLU A 473 22.05 17.42 0.81
N PRO A 474 22.05 18.39 -0.13
CA PRO A 474 20.85 19.04 -0.64
C PRO A 474 19.86 18.02 -1.21
N PHE A 475 18.83 17.66 -0.46
CA PHE A 475 17.71 16.86 -0.96
C PHE A 475 18.16 15.60 -1.72
N ILE A 476 19.21 14.93 -1.25
CA ILE A 476 19.70 13.73 -1.91
C ILE A 476 18.70 12.59 -1.62
N ALA A 477 18.04 12.15 -2.68
CA ALA A 477 17.44 10.83 -2.76
C ALA A 477 18.51 9.78 -2.43
N LEU A 478 18.36 9.09 -1.30
CA LEU A 478 19.30 8.03 -0.94
C LEU A 478 18.86 6.73 -1.62
N PRO A 479 19.76 6.02 -2.33
CA PRO A 479 19.46 4.70 -2.85
C PRO A 479 19.25 3.76 -1.68
N VAL A 480 18.14 3.03 -1.71
CA VAL A 480 17.78 2.07 -0.67
C VAL A 480 18.48 0.76 -0.99
N ALA A 481 19.20 0.20 -0.02
CA ALA A 481 19.87 -1.09 -0.19
C ALA A 481 18.85 -2.23 -0.22
N ASP A 482 19.06 -3.22 -1.10
CA ASP A 482 18.18 -4.39 -1.20
C ASP A 482 18.09 -5.18 0.12
N GLY A 483 16.86 -5.33 0.61
CA GLY A 483 16.48 -6.24 1.69
C GLY A 483 16.71 -5.75 3.12
N ILE A 484 16.23 -6.54 4.09
CA ILE A 484 16.24 -6.29 5.55
C ILE A 484 17.63 -5.92 6.14
N LYS A 485 18.72 -6.12 5.39
CA LYS A 485 20.05 -6.34 5.96
C LYS A 485 20.82 -5.09 6.38
N THR A 486 20.46 -3.89 5.95
CA THR A 486 21.14 -2.66 6.44
C THR A 486 20.23 -1.44 6.41
N MET A 487 19.31 -1.38 7.38
CA MET A 487 18.63 -0.15 7.75
C MET A 487 19.61 0.80 8.48
N GLN A 488 20.35 1.63 7.75
CA GLN A 488 21.33 2.54 8.38
C GLN A 488 20.67 3.84 8.89
N PRO A 489 21.00 4.29 10.12
CA PRO A 489 20.53 5.57 10.64
C PRO A 489 21.03 6.77 9.84
N TYR A 490 20.14 7.72 9.54
CA TYR A 490 20.55 9.03 9.04
C TYR A 490 21.14 9.86 10.18
N GLY A 491 22.31 10.46 10.00
CA GLY A 491 22.98 11.20 11.09
C GLY A 491 22.17 12.42 11.56
N THR A 492 21.78 13.27 10.63
CA THR A 492 21.05 14.51 10.86
C THR A 492 19.99 14.73 9.79
N MET A 493 18.93 15.43 10.15
CA MET A 493 17.84 15.79 9.26
C MET A 493 17.41 17.24 9.49
N ARG A 494 16.67 17.76 8.53
CA ARG A 494 16.16 19.12 8.52
C ARG A 494 14.65 19.14 8.61
N ALA A 495 14.12 19.74 9.66
CA ALA A 495 12.67 19.85 9.90
C ALA A 495 12.11 21.19 9.42
N TYR A 496 10.90 21.13 8.88
CA TYR A 496 10.08 22.26 8.45
C TYR A 496 8.69 22.14 9.05
N MET A 497 8.30 23.11 9.86
CA MET A 497 6.96 23.21 10.43
C MET A 497 6.04 23.92 9.44
N VAL A 498 4.89 23.31 9.12
CA VAL A 498 3.92 23.87 8.17
C VAL A 498 2.55 23.99 8.86
N PRO A 499 2.07 25.21 9.12
CA PRO A 499 0.76 25.42 9.71
C PRO A 499 -0.36 25.37 8.65
N GLY A 500 -1.47 24.74 9.00
CA GLY A 500 -2.63 24.56 8.12
C GLY A 500 -3.59 25.76 8.07
N ASN A 501 -3.28 26.86 8.75
CA ASN A 501 -4.06 28.11 8.70
C ASN A 501 -3.45 29.17 7.77
N GLY A 502 -2.33 28.86 7.09
CA GLY A 502 -1.59 29.81 6.25
C GLY A 502 -0.86 30.90 7.02
N GLY A 503 -0.76 30.80 8.35
CA GLY A 503 0.09 31.68 9.16
C GLY A 503 1.57 31.37 8.98
N THR A 504 2.45 32.31 9.35
CA THR A 504 3.90 32.09 9.33
C THR A 504 4.38 31.63 10.70
N ASP A 505 4.88 30.38 10.78
CA ASP A 505 5.85 30.04 11.82
C ASP A 505 6.93 29.11 11.22
N TYR A 506 7.94 29.73 10.61
CA TYR A 506 9.08 29.03 10.05
C TYR A 506 10.09 28.72 11.16
N GLY A 507 9.99 27.52 11.74
CA GLY A 507 11.15 26.82 12.30
C GLY A 507 12.12 26.45 11.16
N ALA A 508 12.76 27.47 10.57
CA ALA A 508 13.43 27.40 9.28
C ALA A 508 14.54 26.35 9.24
N GLY A 509 14.25 25.22 8.60
CA GLY A 509 15.23 24.19 8.32
C GLY A 509 16.05 23.81 9.55
N THR A 510 15.36 23.55 10.67
CA THR A 510 16.03 23.22 11.92
C THR A 510 16.73 21.88 11.76
N VAL A 511 18.05 21.87 11.89
CA VAL A 511 18.85 20.65 11.84
C VAL A 511 18.75 19.95 13.18
N PHE A 512 18.39 18.67 13.16
CA PHE A 512 18.26 17.85 14.36
C PHE A 512 18.77 16.44 14.08
N SER A 513 19.12 15.70 15.14
CA SER A 513 19.46 14.28 14.98
C SER A 513 18.20 13.48 14.68
N SER A 514 18.25 12.58 13.70
CA SER A 514 17.14 11.66 13.42
C SER A 514 16.70 10.85 14.65
N ASN A 515 17.59 10.67 15.62
CA ASN A 515 17.29 9.99 16.89
C ASN A 515 16.24 10.73 17.74
N ALA A 516 16.05 12.04 17.55
CA ALA A 516 15.09 12.83 18.34
C ALA A 516 13.64 12.77 17.79
N LEU A 517 13.40 12.15 16.63
CA LEU A 517 12.14 12.15 15.85
C LEU A 517 11.66 13.54 15.38
N LEU A 518 11.77 14.57 16.20
CA LEU A 518 11.42 15.95 15.91
C LEU A 518 12.38 16.89 16.65
N PRO A 519 12.65 18.11 16.15
CA PRO A 519 13.37 19.11 16.91
C PRO A 519 12.56 19.56 18.13
N ASP A 520 13.24 20.06 19.18
CA ASP A 520 12.61 20.38 20.48
C ASP A 520 11.35 21.28 20.36
N GLY A 521 11.40 22.32 19.51
CA GLY A 521 10.25 23.21 19.30
C GLY A 521 9.04 22.55 18.63
N ALA A 522 9.27 21.58 17.73
CA ALA A 522 8.18 20.78 17.16
C ALA A 522 7.69 19.74 18.18
N ARG A 523 8.60 19.12 18.92
CA ARG A 523 8.29 18.09 19.91
C ARG A 523 7.25 18.57 20.93
N GLU A 524 7.30 19.82 21.39
CA GLU A 524 6.28 20.37 22.32
C GLU A 524 4.85 20.42 21.74
N LEU A 525 4.71 20.59 20.42
CA LEU A 525 3.43 20.63 19.73
C LEU A 525 2.89 19.22 19.43
N PHE A 526 3.78 18.28 19.16
CA PHE A 526 3.43 16.90 18.82
C PHE A 526 3.35 15.98 20.05
N THR A 527 4.00 16.31 21.16
CA THR A 527 3.94 15.53 22.43
C THR A 527 2.57 15.53 23.10
N LYS A 528 1.68 16.45 22.72
CA LYS A 528 0.31 16.53 23.24
C LYS A 528 -0.69 15.69 22.47
N ASN A 529 -0.31 15.17 21.30
CA ASN A 529 -1.18 14.40 20.42
C ASN A 529 -0.51 13.08 20.03
N ASP A 530 -1.31 12.09 19.68
CA ASP A 530 -0.83 10.96 18.92
C ASP A 530 -0.29 11.45 17.57
N CYS A 531 0.69 10.76 17.00
CA CYS A 531 1.38 11.20 15.79
C CYS A 531 1.50 10.06 14.78
N VAL A 532 1.45 10.41 13.49
CA VAL A 532 1.68 9.49 12.37
C VAL A 532 2.92 9.93 11.60
N PHE A 533 3.88 9.03 11.49
CA PHE A 533 5.12 9.18 10.74
C PHE A 533 5.02 8.38 9.45
N LEU A 534 5.16 9.08 8.32
CA LEU A 534 4.99 8.52 6.98
C LEU A 534 6.22 8.79 6.12
N PRO A 535 6.75 7.78 5.42
CA PRO A 535 7.94 7.93 4.60
C PRO A 535 7.63 8.77 3.35
N LEU A 536 8.55 9.66 3.03
CA LEU A 536 8.52 10.45 1.81
C LEU A 536 9.37 9.74 0.75
N VAL A 537 8.71 8.99 -0.14
CA VAL A 537 9.39 8.22 -1.20
C VAL A 537 8.79 8.49 -2.59
N GLN A 538 9.61 8.40 -3.63
CA GLN A 538 9.18 8.41 -5.03
C GLN A 538 10.23 7.71 -5.89
N ASN A 539 9.86 6.80 -6.80
CA ASN A 539 10.80 6.11 -7.70
C ASN A 539 12.06 5.61 -6.97
N ASP A 540 11.87 4.82 -5.91
CA ASP A 540 12.94 4.14 -5.16
C ASP A 540 13.87 5.10 -4.39
N SER A 541 13.49 6.37 -4.34
CA SER A 541 14.21 7.44 -3.66
C SER A 541 13.54 7.77 -2.33
N TYR A 542 14.29 7.69 -1.24
CA TYR A 542 13.83 8.14 0.08
C TYR A 542 14.32 9.57 0.37
N PHE A 543 13.38 10.48 0.67
CA PHE A 543 13.65 11.90 0.95
C PHE A 543 13.64 12.24 2.45
N GLY A 544 12.99 11.43 3.28
CA GLY A 544 12.74 11.71 4.68
C GLY A 544 11.35 11.22 5.11
N TYR A 545 10.71 11.89 6.06
CA TYR A 545 9.36 11.58 6.50
C TYR A 545 8.54 12.83 6.82
N VAL A 546 7.22 12.67 6.83
CA VAL A 546 6.29 13.67 7.35
C VAL A 546 5.66 13.15 8.65
N CYS A 547 5.60 14.02 9.66
CA CYS A 547 4.89 13.78 10.91
C CYS A 547 3.59 14.59 10.94
N ILE A 548 2.47 13.91 11.14
CA ILE A 548 1.12 14.48 11.12
C ILE A 548 0.44 14.15 12.47
N PRO A 549 -0.17 15.12 13.17
CA PRO A 549 -0.96 14.84 14.36
C PRO A 549 -2.13 13.91 14.01
N TYR A 550 -2.31 12.86 14.80
CA TYR A 550 -3.42 11.94 14.65
C TYR A 550 -4.68 12.53 15.31
N GLY A 551 -5.72 12.74 14.50
CA GLY A 551 -6.99 13.31 14.98
C GLY A 551 -8.06 13.34 13.91
N THR A 552 -9.01 12.39 14.00
CA THR A 552 -10.35 12.34 13.35
C THR A 552 -10.49 12.57 11.84
N VAL A 553 -9.40 12.73 11.09
CA VAL A 553 -9.45 12.72 9.62
C VAL A 553 -9.45 11.27 9.12
N ASN A 554 -10.17 11.02 8.02
CA ASN A 554 -10.12 9.77 7.29
C ASN A 554 -8.65 9.34 7.04
N PRO A 555 -8.25 8.09 7.39
CA PRO A 555 -6.87 7.60 7.21
C PRO A 555 -6.29 7.81 5.80
N ILE A 556 -7.13 7.84 4.77
CA ILE A 556 -6.72 8.09 3.38
C ILE A 556 -6.10 9.47 3.20
N VAL A 557 -6.50 10.47 3.99
CA VAL A 557 -5.94 11.83 3.90
C VAL A 557 -4.46 11.87 4.25
N TYR A 558 -4.02 11.04 5.20
CA TYR A 558 -2.61 10.95 5.58
C TYR A 558 -1.75 10.46 4.41
N GLU A 559 -2.22 9.44 3.69
CA GLU A 559 -1.57 8.93 2.47
C GLU A 559 -1.59 9.96 1.33
N ILE A 560 -2.67 10.71 1.18
CA ILE A 560 -2.76 11.79 0.19
C ILE A 560 -1.75 12.90 0.49
N ILE A 561 -1.67 13.34 1.74
CA ILE A 561 -0.69 14.35 2.17
C ILE A 561 0.73 13.83 1.93
N ARG A 562 1.04 12.60 2.38
CA ARG A 562 2.33 11.95 2.16
C ARG A 562 2.67 11.90 0.67
N SER A 563 1.79 11.37 -0.16
CA SER A 563 1.99 11.21 -1.61
C SER A 563 2.20 12.56 -2.31
N CYS A 564 1.39 13.58 -1.99
CA CYS A 564 1.59 14.92 -2.51
C CYS A 564 2.97 15.48 -2.14
N ILE A 565 3.38 15.37 -0.87
CA ILE A 565 4.69 15.87 -0.42
C ILE A 565 5.84 15.10 -1.09
N SER A 566 5.73 13.78 -1.20
CA SER A 566 6.70 12.94 -1.92
C SER A 566 6.87 13.37 -3.38
N HIS A 567 5.77 13.61 -4.10
CA HIS A 567 5.80 14.10 -5.47
C HIS A 567 6.46 15.49 -5.55
N ILE A 568 6.19 16.39 -4.59
CA ILE A 568 6.83 17.71 -4.55
C ILE A 568 8.35 17.57 -4.33
N CYS A 569 8.77 16.71 -3.39
CA CYS A 569 10.18 16.46 -3.12
C CYS A 569 10.90 15.93 -4.36
N ASP A 570 10.32 14.95 -5.07
CA ASP A 570 10.88 14.44 -6.32
C ASP A 570 10.94 15.53 -7.39
N ALA A 571 9.84 16.25 -7.64
CA ALA A 571 9.82 17.33 -8.62
C ALA A 571 10.90 18.40 -8.34
N PHE A 572 11.04 18.84 -7.09
CA PHE A 572 12.08 19.78 -6.68
C PHE A 572 13.48 19.23 -6.94
N VAL A 573 13.71 17.95 -6.61
CA VAL A 573 14.98 17.28 -6.87
C VAL A 573 15.25 17.18 -8.36
N GLN A 574 14.26 16.84 -9.21
CA GLN A 574 14.43 16.78 -10.67
C GLN A 574 14.74 18.16 -11.27
N THR A 575 14.02 19.21 -10.85
CA THR A 575 14.25 20.59 -11.31
C THR A 575 15.63 21.10 -10.89
N ASN A 576 16.05 20.82 -9.65
CA ASN A 576 17.35 21.27 -9.15
C ASN A 576 18.52 20.36 -9.51
N LYS A 577 18.30 19.09 -9.88
CA LYS A 577 19.33 18.21 -10.49
C LYS A 577 19.94 18.84 -11.74
N ALA A 578 19.23 19.73 -12.45
CA ALA A 578 19.78 20.53 -13.54
C ALA A 578 20.75 21.66 -13.07
N ARG A 579 20.55 22.18 -11.86
CA ARG A 579 21.34 23.25 -11.21
C ARG A 579 22.56 22.73 -10.44
N PHE A 580 22.46 21.56 -9.82
CA PHE A 580 23.49 20.92 -8.99
C PHE A 580 24.47 20.01 -9.76
N ARG A 581 24.45 20.06 -11.10
CA ARG A 581 25.44 19.39 -11.97
C ARG A 581 26.93 19.71 -11.70
N PRO A 582 27.35 20.83 -11.05
CA PRO A 582 28.77 21.03 -10.79
C PRO A 582 29.36 20.13 -9.69
N ASP A 583 28.60 19.78 -8.64
CA ASP A 583 29.16 19.17 -7.42
C ASP A 583 28.89 17.66 -7.26
N ILE A 584 27.99 17.07 -8.06
CA ILE A 584 27.75 15.61 -8.10
C ILE A 584 28.87 14.85 -8.84
N ASN A 585 29.82 15.55 -9.47
CA ASN A 585 31.00 14.92 -10.09
C ASN A 585 32.04 14.44 -9.06
N SER A 586 31.81 14.62 -7.76
CA SER A 586 32.62 14.03 -6.70
C SER A 586 31.75 13.11 -5.82
N ILE A 587 32.04 11.79 -5.87
CA ILE A 587 31.58 10.69 -4.98
C ILE A 587 30.40 9.88 -5.59
N PRO A 588 30.43 8.52 -5.63
CA PRO A 588 30.83 7.75 -6.82
C PRO A 588 29.70 6.92 -7.44
N LEU A 589 29.76 6.77 -8.77
CA LEU A 589 29.00 5.79 -9.57
C LEU A 589 29.18 4.35 -9.05
N GLN A 590 28.06 3.69 -8.74
CA GLN A 590 27.88 2.24 -8.65
C GLN A 590 26.52 1.96 -9.32
N TYR A 591 26.28 1.06 -10.29
CA TYR A 591 27.00 -0.01 -10.96
C TYR A 591 26.25 -0.27 -12.30
N ILE A 592 26.94 -0.37 -13.44
CA ILE A 592 26.56 -1.33 -14.51
C ILE A 592 27.86 -2.03 -14.87
N GLU A 593 28.11 -3.15 -14.21
CA GLU A 593 29.13 -4.10 -14.61
C GLU A 593 28.53 -5.00 -15.68
N THR A 594 29.00 -4.86 -16.92
CA THR A 594 28.88 -5.93 -17.90
C THR A 594 30.26 -6.54 -18.02
N ASP A 595 30.57 -7.45 -17.09
CA ASP A 595 31.70 -8.36 -17.25
C ASP A 595 31.35 -9.27 -18.43
N LEU A 596 32.22 -9.34 -19.44
CA LEU A 596 32.03 -10.18 -20.62
C LEU A 596 32.14 -11.64 -20.18
N HIS A 597 31.00 -12.17 -19.69
CA HIS A 597 30.68 -13.56 -19.39
C HIS A 597 31.84 -14.44 -18.90
N LEU A 598 31.93 -14.59 -17.57
CA LEU A 598 32.00 -15.85 -16.81
C LEU A 598 32.78 -15.61 -15.50
N ARG A 599 32.24 -16.10 -14.38
CA ARG A 599 32.98 -16.24 -13.11
C ARG A 599 34.36 -16.86 -13.39
N ILE A 600 35.46 -16.20 -13.04
CA ILE A 600 36.77 -16.85 -12.98
C ILE A 600 37.27 -16.85 -11.53
N LEU A 601 36.96 -17.94 -10.84
CA LEU A 601 37.79 -18.45 -9.76
C LEU A 601 38.81 -19.40 -10.43
N SER A 602 40.06 -18.94 -10.57
CA SER A 602 41.22 -19.58 -11.22
C SER A 602 41.30 -19.51 -12.76
N MET A 603 42.43 -18.97 -13.27
CA MET A 603 42.83 -19.07 -14.68
C MET A 603 43.46 -20.45 -14.93
N ASN A 604 43.14 -21.10 -16.04
CA ASN A 604 43.89 -22.28 -16.51
C ASN A 604 45.24 -21.87 -17.14
N ASP A 605 46.14 -22.84 -17.34
CA ASP A 605 47.51 -22.56 -17.79
C ASP A 605 47.57 -22.01 -19.24
N GLU A 606 46.61 -22.34 -20.11
CA GLU A 606 46.50 -21.77 -21.47
C GLU A 606 46.12 -20.27 -21.47
N ALA A 607 45.25 -19.84 -20.55
CA ALA A 607 44.94 -18.43 -20.35
C ALA A 607 46.12 -17.68 -19.72
N ARG A 608 46.92 -18.37 -18.90
CA ARG A 608 48.16 -17.85 -18.32
C ARG A 608 49.26 -17.67 -19.37
N GLU A 609 49.36 -18.55 -20.36
CA GLU A 609 50.23 -18.40 -21.53
C GLU A 609 49.75 -17.30 -22.50
N SER A 610 48.45 -16.99 -22.52
CA SER A 610 47.87 -15.98 -23.41
C SER A 610 47.95 -14.55 -22.86
N PHE A 611 47.98 -14.40 -21.52
CA PHE A 611 47.95 -13.11 -20.82
C PHE A 611 49.07 -12.93 -19.78
N GLY A 612 50.02 -13.86 -19.69
CA GLY A 612 51.18 -13.80 -18.79
C GLY A 612 52.20 -12.73 -19.20
N PRO A 613 53.10 -12.32 -18.27
CA PRO A 613 53.88 -11.08 -18.38
C PRO A 613 55.15 -11.23 -19.23
N ASP A 614 55.12 -11.99 -20.32
CA ASP A 614 56.20 -11.92 -21.31
C ASP A 614 55.67 -12.06 -22.76
N ASP A 615 55.97 -11.02 -23.53
CA ASP A 615 55.81 -10.84 -24.99
C ASP A 615 54.38 -10.78 -25.60
N GLY A 616 53.44 -10.20 -24.86
CA GLY A 616 52.02 -10.09 -25.26
C GLY A 616 51.60 -8.93 -26.17
N SER A 617 52.51 -8.06 -26.62
CA SER A 617 52.13 -6.83 -27.36
C SER A 617 51.49 -7.12 -28.73
N ARG A 618 51.90 -8.20 -29.41
CA ARG A 618 51.33 -8.60 -30.71
C ARG A 618 50.04 -9.43 -30.60
N ARG A 619 49.82 -10.14 -29.49
CA ARG A 619 48.59 -10.94 -29.27
C ARG A 619 47.44 -10.11 -28.69
N LYS A 620 47.72 -9.09 -27.87
CA LYS A 620 46.72 -8.10 -27.40
C LYS A 620 46.12 -7.28 -28.57
N ALA A 621 46.91 -7.01 -29.60
CA ALA A 621 46.47 -6.28 -30.80
C ALA A 621 45.43 -7.06 -31.62
N ALA A 622 45.63 -8.36 -31.83
CA ALA A 622 44.78 -9.18 -32.68
C ALA A 622 43.33 -9.35 -32.16
N PHE A 623 43.11 -9.39 -30.85
CA PHE A 623 41.77 -9.47 -30.25
C PHE A 623 41.03 -8.13 -30.28
N LEU A 624 41.74 -7.01 -30.08
CA LEU A 624 41.17 -5.67 -30.22
C LEU A 624 40.84 -5.35 -31.69
N ASP A 625 41.64 -5.87 -32.63
CA ASP A 625 41.40 -5.75 -34.06
C ASP A 625 40.11 -6.45 -34.51
N GLU A 626 39.61 -7.47 -33.79
CA GLU A 626 38.31 -8.12 -34.07
C GLU A 626 37.09 -7.30 -33.59
N LEU A 627 37.28 -6.45 -32.58
CA LEU A 627 36.21 -5.68 -31.91
C LEU A 627 36.04 -4.24 -32.44
N LEU A 628 36.91 -3.82 -33.35
CA LEU A 628 36.89 -2.48 -33.97
C LEU A 628 36.39 -2.53 -35.42
N GLU A 629 35.77 -1.44 -35.87
CA GLU A 629 35.37 -1.31 -37.27
C GLU A 629 36.58 -1.32 -38.20
N ASP A 630 36.45 -1.93 -39.38
CA ASP A 630 37.51 -2.08 -40.37
C ASP A 630 38.20 -0.73 -40.69
N GLY A 631 39.32 -0.48 -40.02
CA GLY A 631 40.49 0.26 -40.53
C GLY A 631 40.35 1.74 -40.85
N SER A 632 40.14 2.60 -39.85
CA SER A 632 40.79 3.91 -39.84
C SER A 632 41.99 3.83 -38.87
N GLY A 633 43.21 4.04 -39.38
CA GLY A 633 44.42 3.99 -38.54
C GLY A 633 44.39 4.98 -37.37
N ALA A 634 43.55 6.01 -37.45
CA ALA A 634 43.40 7.04 -36.43
C ALA A 634 42.64 6.56 -35.18
N ASP A 635 41.60 5.74 -35.35
CA ASP A 635 40.82 5.24 -34.20
C ASP A 635 41.56 4.12 -33.47
N ARG A 636 42.39 3.36 -34.20
CA ARG A 636 43.33 2.38 -33.63
C ARG A 636 44.39 3.07 -32.78
N GLU A 637 45.04 4.10 -33.31
CA GLU A 637 46.08 4.81 -32.57
C GLU A 637 45.51 5.50 -31.32
N ARG A 638 44.31 6.09 -31.43
CA ARG A 638 43.58 6.65 -30.27
C ARG A 638 43.25 5.59 -29.22
N LEU A 639 42.87 4.39 -29.62
CA LEU A 639 42.59 3.31 -28.67
C LEU A 639 43.87 2.85 -27.96
N TYR A 640 44.97 2.69 -28.70
CA TYR A 640 46.25 2.31 -28.11
C TYR A 640 46.80 3.41 -27.18
N GLU A 641 46.68 4.68 -27.56
CA GLU A 641 46.98 5.82 -26.69
C GLU A 641 46.08 5.84 -25.45
N LEU A 642 44.80 5.52 -25.59
CA LEU A 642 43.86 5.45 -24.48
C LEU A 642 44.23 4.35 -23.49
N VAL A 643 44.52 3.14 -23.97
CA VAL A 643 44.95 2.02 -23.14
C VAL A 643 46.24 2.38 -22.40
N ARG A 644 47.23 2.93 -23.11
CA ARG A 644 48.47 3.43 -22.49
C ARG A 644 48.23 4.55 -21.48
N SER A 645 47.30 5.46 -21.76
CA SER A 645 46.95 6.55 -20.84
C SER A 645 46.28 6.03 -19.58
N THR A 646 45.45 4.99 -19.70
CA THR A 646 44.70 4.37 -18.61
C THR A 646 45.65 3.53 -17.75
N GLU A 647 46.57 2.78 -18.36
CA GLU A 647 47.65 2.07 -17.65
C GLU A 647 48.52 3.03 -16.82
N ASN A 648 48.80 4.22 -17.34
CA ASN A 648 49.65 5.22 -16.67
C ASN A 648 48.91 6.10 -15.65
N ARG A 649 47.61 6.38 -15.84
CA ARG A 649 46.82 7.32 -15.01
C ARG A 649 45.73 6.65 -14.18
N GLY A 650 45.55 5.34 -14.31
CA GLY A 650 44.51 4.55 -13.65
C GLY A 650 43.11 4.66 -14.26
N LYS A 651 42.71 5.83 -14.78
CA LYS A 651 41.35 6.10 -15.31
C LYS A 651 41.36 7.14 -16.44
N THR A 652 40.48 6.96 -17.43
CA THR A 652 40.24 7.94 -18.51
C THR A 652 38.76 8.01 -18.90
N ASP A 653 38.19 9.22 -18.94
CA ASP A 653 36.78 9.48 -19.27
C ASP A 653 36.58 9.94 -20.74
N TYR A 654 35.51 9.44 -21.36
CA TYR A 654 34.97 9.75 -22.70
C TYR A 654 35.97 9.68 -23.88
N PRO A 655 36.44 8.48 -24.24
CA PRO A 655 37.49 8.32 -25.25
C PRO A 655 37.09 8.50 -26.72
N GLY A 656 35.79 8.59 -27.03
CA GLY A 656 35.31 8.76 -28.42
C GLY A 656 35.52 7.55 -29.33
N VAL A 657 35.76 6.35 -28.76
CA VAL A 657 35.93 5.09 -29.49
C VAL A 657 34.61 4.30 -29.49
N LEU A 658 34.32 3.61 -30.59
CA LEU A 658 33.16 2.71 -30.75
C LEU A 658 33.65 1.25 -30.82
N LEU A 659 33.09 0.39 -29.98
CA LEU A 659 33.28 -1.05 -30.06
C LEU A 659 32.15 -1.69 -30.85
N ILE A 660 32.44 -2.80 -31.49
CA ILE A 660 31.45 -3.59 -32.22
C ILE A 660 31.29 -4.94 -31.52
N ASN A 661 30.05 -5.40 -31.38
CA ASN A 661 29.79 -6.74 -30.87
C ASN A 661 30.33 -7.83 -31.83
N LYS A 662 30.53 -9.06 -31.32
CA LYS A 662 31.12 -10.17 -32.11
C LYS A 662 30.34 -10.51 -33.40
N SER A 663 29.04 -10.27 -33.45
CA SER A 663 28.22 -10.49 -34.65
C SER A 663 28.32 -9.37 -35.69
N ARG A 664 29.07 -8.29 -35.39
CA ARG A 664 29.19 -7.06 -36.19
C ARG A 664 27.87 -6.32 -36.44
N THR A 665 26.86 -6.54 -35.59
CA THR A 665 25.51 -5.99 -35.76
C THR A 665 25.24 -4.77 -34.89
N GLU A 666 25.98 -4.60 -33.79
CA GLU A 666 25.77 -3.51 -32.84
C GLU A 666 27.05 -2.72 -32.62
N ARG A 667 26.92 -1.40 -32.63
CA ARG A 667 27.99 -0.44 -32.36
C ARG A 667 27.74 0.22 -31.02
N ILE A 668 28.74 0.21 -30.16
CA ILE A 668 28.62 0.55 -28.75
C ILE A 668 29.71 1.56 -28.38
N PRO A 669 29.37 2.84 -28.09
CA PRO A 669 30.37 3.83 -27.72
C PRO A 669 30.97 3.53 -26.34
N VAL A 670 32.28 3.71 -26.25
CA VAL A 670 33.06 3.66 -25.01
C VAL A 670 32.93 5.01 -24.31
N ILE A 671 32.40 4.97 -23.09
CA ILE A 671 32.22 6.14 -22.21
C ILE A 671 33.41 6.30 -21.27
N ARG A 672 34.03 5.21 -20.77
CA ARG A 672 35.14 5.30 -19.82
C ARG A 672 36.03 4.06 -19.87
N THR A 673 37.30 4.20 -19.48
CA THR A 673 38.24 3.09 -19.26
C THR A 673 38.96 3.19 -17.92
N GLU A 674 39.26 2.04 -17.29
CA GLU A 674 39.91 1.95 -15.98
C GLU A 674 40.91 0.79 -15.92
N ALA A 675 42.12 1.01 -15.41
CA ALA A 675 43.15 0.00 -15.27
C ALA A 675 42.95 -0.82 -13.98
N VAL A 676 43.05 -2.15 -14.09
CA VAL A 676 43.01 -3.08 -12.97
C VAL A 676 44.45 -3.39 -12.58
N MET A 677 44.85 -2.93 -11.39
CA MET A 677 46.22 -3.03 -10.90
C MET A 677 46.39 -4.21 -9.94
N ARG A 678 47.50 -4.94 -10.05
CA ARG A 678 47.93 -5.98 -9.12
C ARG A 678 49.17 -5.52 -8.37
N GLY A 679 49.19 -5.68 -7.04
CA GLY A 679 50.38 -5.37 -6.23
C GLY A 679 50.86 -3.91 -6.32
N GLY A 680 49.95 -2.97 -6.58
CA GLY A 680 50.21 -1.52 -6.54
C GLY A 680 50.85 -0.92 -7.80
N ASN A 681 51.58 -1.68 -8.62
CA ASN A 681 52.34 -1.12 -9.75
C ASN A 681 52.24 -1.88 -11.08
N GLU A 682 51.49 -2.98 -11.17
CA GLU A 682 51.36 -3.77 -12.40
C GLU A 682 49.92 -3.74 -12.91
N CYS A 683 49.67 -3.15 -14.09
CA CYS A 683 48.35 -3.21 -14.73
C CYS A 683 48.14 -4.59 -15.35
N VAL A 684 47.17 -5.34 -14.84
CA VAL A 684 46.87 -6.71 -15.30
C VAL A 684 45.66 -6.79 -16.22
N ALA A 685 44.78 -5.78 -16.22
CA ALA A 685 43.64 -5.69 -17.15
C ALA A 685 43.15 -4.25 -17.32
N VAL A 686 42.34 -3.97 -18.34
CA VAL A 686 41.66 -2.67 -18.53
C VAL A 686 40.16 -2.91 -18.67
N ARG A 687 39.38 -2.26 -17.81
CA ARG A 687 37.91 -2.30 -17.72
C ARG A 687 37.31 -1.18 -18.58
N TRP A 688 36.25 -1.50 -19.32
CA TRP A 688 35.58 -0.58 -20.26
C TRP A 688 34.14 -0.33 -19.79
N TYR A 689 33.68 0.90 -19.92
CA TYR A 689 32.31 1.29 -19.63
C TYR A 689 31.65 1.75 -20.92
N LEU A 690 30.51 1.15 -21.25
CA LEU A 690 29.88 1.20 -22.56
C LEU A 690 28.45 1.73 -22.48
N PHE A 691 27.99 2.42 -23.53
CA PHE A 691 26.56 2.77 -23.68
C PHE A 691 25.90 1.86 -24.71
N PRO A 692 25.07 0.87 -24.32
CA PRO A 692 24.28 0.17 -25.31
C PRO A 692 23.23 1.14 -25.85
N LEU A 693 23.23 1.36 -27.17
CA LEU A 693 22.05 1.88 -27.84
C LEU A 693 20.99 0.78 -27.77
N LEU A 694 20.26 0.70 -26.65
CA LEU A 694 19.02 -0.08 -26.61
C LEU A 694 18.12 0.42 -27.75
N PRO A 695 17.31 -0.45 -28.37
CA PRO A 695 16.40 -0.06 -29.44
C PRO A 695 15.29 0.81 -28.88
N PHE A 696 15.60 2.07 -28.57
CA PHE A 696 14.61 3.12 -28.46
C PHE A 696 13.92 3.18 -29.82
N SER A 697 12.63 2.83 -29.82
CA SER A 697 11.79 2.97 -30.98
C SER A 697 11.93 4.39 -31.52
N LEU A 698 12.61 4.53 -32.67
CA LEU A 698 12.70 5.77 -33.43
C LEU A 698 11.30 6.32 -33.78
N ALA A 699 10.24 5.51 -33.59
CA ALA A 699 8.85 5.89 -33.70
C ALA A 699 8.39 6.91 -32.63
N SER A 700 9.20 7.24 -31.61
CA SER A 700 8.87 8.33 -30.65
C SER A 700 9.43 9.69 -31.05
N PHE A 701 10.34 9.77 -32.02
CA PHE A 701 10.90 11.04 -32.47
C PHE A 701 10.01 11.66 -33.56
N MET A 702 9.80 12.98 -33.45
CA MET A 702 9.20 13.80 -34.50
C MET A 702 10.29 14.38 -35.39
N PRO A 703 10.06 14.50 -36.71
CA PRO A 703 10.85 15.39 -37.55
C PRO A 703 10.95 16.80 -36.95
N PRO A 704 12.04 17.54 -37.20
CA PRO A 704 12.18 18.91 -36.74
C PRO A 704 11.12 19.83 -37.36
N ASP A 705 10.78 20.95 -36.71
CA ASP A 705 9.76 21.90 -37.22
C ASP A 705 10.03 22.38 -38.66
N SER A 706 11.31 22.51 -39.03
CA SER A 706 11.75 22.84 -40.38
C SER A 706 11.25 21.86 -41.45
N PHE A 707 11.10 20.57 -41.11
CA PHE A 707 10.51 19.58 -42.01
C PHE A 707 9.05 19.91 -42.30
N TYR A 708 8.26 20.19 -41.26
CA TYR A 708 6.84 20.51 -41.42
C TYR A 708 6.62 21.84 -42.13
N ASP A 709 7.44 22.85 -41.82
CA ASP A 709 7.42 24.16 -42.46
C ASP A 709 7.70 24.05 -43.96
N SER A 710 8.72 23.27 -44.34
CA SER A 710 9.09 23.06 -45.76
C SER A 710 7.98 22.41 -46.59
N ARG A 711 7.05 21.69 -45.95
CA ARG A 711 5.93 21.00 -46.59
C ARG A 711 4.60 21.75 -46.43
N GLY A 712 4.62 22.96 -45.86
CA GLY A 712 3.43 23.76 -45.63
C GLY A 712 2.40 23.09 -44.71
N ILE A 713 2.86 22.27 -43.76
CA ILE A 713 1.98 21.60 -42.79
C ILE A 713 1.68 22.57 -41.65
N THR A 714 0.42 22.99 -41.59
CA THR A 714 -0.09 23.90 -40.57
C THR A 714 -0.08 23.26 -39.19
N GLN A 715 -0.08 24.06 -38.12
CA GLN A 715 -0.14 23.56 -36.74
C GLN A 715 -1.34 22.60 -36.53
N ARG A 716 -2.50 22.93 -37.12
CA ARG A 716 -3.70 22.09 -37.04
C ARG A 716 -3.54 20.75 -37.76
N GLU A 717 -2.82 20.74 -38.88
CA GLU A 717 -2.47 19.50 -39.59
C GLU A 717 -1.43 18.68 -38.83
N ARG A 718 -0.50 19.30 -38.08
CA ARG A 718 0.46 18.60 -37.19
C ARG A 718 -0.27 17.86 -36.06
N GLU A 719 -1.22 18.52 -35.41
CA GLU A 719 -2.04 17.90 -34.36
C GLU A 719 -2.79 16.66 -34.87
N ILE A 720 -3.41 16.77 -36.05
CA ILE A 720 -4.13 15.66 -36.68
C ILE A 720 -3.14 14.56 -37.10
N LEU A 721 -1.99 14.92 -37.67
CA LEU A 721 -0.94 13.99 -38.07
C LEU A 721 -0.44 13.14 -36.90
N LEU A 722 -0.22 13.74 -35.73
CA LEU A 722 0.19 13.05 -34.50
C LEU A 722 -0.85 12.00 -34.08
N MET A 723 -2.13 12.38 -34.05
CA MET A 723 -3.20 11.47 -33.66
C MET A 723 -3.44 10.34 -34.68
N VAL A 724 -3.20 10.60 -35.97
CA VAL A 724 -3.21 9.57 -37.02
C VAL A 724 -2.03 8.60 -36.82
N ARG A 725 -0.84 9.08 -36.46
CA ARG A 725 0.32 8.24 -36.14
C ARG A 725 0.06 7.33 -34.94
N GLU A 726 -0.53 7.86 -33.87
CA GLU A 726 -0.96 7.14 -32.67
C GLU A 726 -2.07 6.10 -32.93
N GLY A 727 -2.75 6.20 -34.07
CA GLY A 727 -3.78 5.24 -34.48
C GLY A 727 -5.16 5.48 -33.95
N LYS A 728 -5.43 6.74 -33.60
CA LYS A 728 -6.77 7.15 -33.21
C LYS A 728 -7.71 7.05 -34.40
N PRO A 729 -8.92 6.49 -34.21
CA PRO A 729 -9.94 6.50 -35.26
C PRO A 729 -10.42 7.93 -35.53
N ILE A 730 -10.93 8.17 -36.74
CA ILE A 730 -11.38 9.51 -37.19
C ILE A 730 -12.41 10.12 -36.21
N SER A 731 -13.30 9.30 -35.65
CA SER A 731 -14.28 9.71 -34.65
C SER A 731 -13.64 10.21 -33.35
N ALA A 732 -12.56 9.58 -32.88
CA ALA A 732 -11.81 10.03 -31.70
C ALA A 732 -11.04 11.33 -31.96
N ILE A 733 -10.50 11.50 -33.16
CA ILE A 733 -9.83 12.75 -33.57
C ILE A 733 -10.85 13.89 -33.65
N ALA A 734 -12.01 13.64 -34.27
CA ALA A 734 -13.12 14.58 -34.37
C ALA A 734 -13.64 15.02 -32.99
N GLY A 735 -13.84 14.06 -32.09
CA GLY A 735 -14.26 14.30 -30.71
C GLY A 735 -13.24 15.12 -29.92
N LYS A 736 -11.95 14.79 -30.01
CA LYS A 736 -10.87 15.51 -29.32
C LYS A 736 -10.69 16.94 -29.83
N LEU A 737 -10.93 17.17 -31.12
CA LEU A 737 -10.72 18.45 -31.77
C LEU A 737 -11.99 19.31 -31.90
N CYS A 738 -13.14 18.81 -31.45
CA CYS A 738 -14.45 19.45 -31.57
C CYS A 738 -14.79 19.89 -33.01
N ILE A 739 -14.48 19.06 -34.00
CA ILE A 739 -14.76 19.31 -35.43
C ILE A 739 -15.48 18.13 -36.07
N ALA A 740 -16.14 18.33 -37.22
CA ALA A 740 -16.82 17.27 -37.93
C ALA A 740 -15.85 16.21 -38.47
N GLU A 741 -16.25 14.93 -38.47
CA GLU A 741 -15.44 13.83 -39.03
C GLU A 741 -15.08 14.05 -40.51
N SER A 742 -15.96 14.70 -41.28
CA SER A 742 -15.70 15.09 -42.67
C SER A 742 -14.55 16.10 -42.78
N THR A 743 -14.42 17.02 -41.82
CA THR A 743 -13.31 17.98 -41.74
C THR A 743 -12.00 17.28 -41.40
N VAL A 744 -12.02 16.31 -40.47
CA VAL A 744 -10.84 15.48 -40.15
C VAL A 744 -10.38 14.70 -41.38
N LYS A 745 -11.31 14.05 -42.10
CA LYS A 745 -11.00 13.37 -43.37
C LYS A 745 -10.34 14.31 -44.37
N GLY A 746 -10.88 15.52 -44.53
CA GLY A 746 -10.30 16.54 -45.41
C GLY A 746 -8.88 16.98 -45.01
N HIS A 747 -8.59 17.09 -43.72
CA HIS A 747 -7.23 17.38 -43.23
C HIS A 747 -6.27 16.22 -43.47
N ILE A 748 -6.69 14.98 -43.23
CA ILE A 748 -5.85 13.79 -43.49
C ILE A 748 -5.47 13.71 -44.97
N THR A 749 -6.42 13.91 -45.88
CA THR A 749 -6.14 13.94 -47.32
C THR A 749 -5.11 15.02 -47.67
N LYS A 750 -5.27 16.25 -47.15
CA LYS A 750 -4.31 17.33 -47.38
C LYS A 750 -2.92 17.02 -46.81
N ILE A 751 -2.84 16.38 -45.64
CA ILE A 751 -1.56 15.97 -45.04
C ILE A 751 -0.86 14.94 -45.93
N TYR A 752 -1.62 13.95 -46.42
CA TYR A 752 -1.13 12.91 -47.31
C TYR A 752 -0.61 13.51 -48.62
N ASP A 753 -1.36 14.44 -49.23
CA ASP A 753 -0.94 15.15 -50.44
C ASP A 753 0.34 15.98 -50.22
N LYS A 754 0.43 16.72 -49.11
CA LYS A 754 1.61 17.55 -48.76
C LYS A 754 2.87 16.72 -48.48
N LEU A 755 2.69 15.51 -47.95
CA LEU A 755 3.79 14.60 -47.65
C LEU A 755 4.13 13.67 -48.83
N GLY A 756 3.24 13.56 -49.82
CA GLY A 756 3.39 12.66 -50.95
C GLY A 756 3.21 11.19 -50.57
N VAL A 757 2.33 10.90 -49.61
CA VAL A 757 2.06 9.55 -49.10
C VAL A 757 0.61 9.17 -49.34
N SER A 758 0.32 7.90 -49.60
CA SER A 758 -1.02 7.42 -49.96
C SER A 758 -1.80 6.82 -48.79
N GLY A 759 -1.13 6.59 -47.65
CA GLY A 759 -1.73 5.94 -46.49
C GLY A 759 -0.85 5.97 -45.26
N ARG A 760 -1.40 5.47 -44.14
CA ARG A 760 -0.76 5.54 -42.81
C ARG A 760 0.57 4.80 -42.72
N SER A 761 0.73 3.67 -43.41
CA SER A 761 2.00 2.93 -43.42
C SER A 761 3.12 3.71 -44.11
N GLU A 762 2.83 4.33 -45.25
CA GLU A 762 3.79 5.19 -45.97
C GLU A 762 4.07 6.48 -45.20
N LEU A 763 3.07 7.01 -44.51
CA LEU A 763 3.25 8.14 -43.61
C LEU A 763 4.28 7.84 -42.52
N ASN A 764 4.15 6.68 -41.85
CA ASN A 764 5.07 6.29 -40.79
C ASN A 764 6.50 6.10 -41.33
N ALA A 765 6.66 5.43 -42.47
CA ALA A 765 7.96 5.26 -43.11
C ALA A 765 8.61 6.59 -43.53
N CYS A 766 7.80 7.53 -44.04
CA CYS A 766 8.26 8.88 -44.40
C CYS A 766 8.82 9.62 -43.17
N LEU A 767 8.08 9.63 -42.06
CA LEU A 767 8.49 10.30 -40.83
C LEU A 767 9.73 9.65 -40.19
N GLU A 768 9.81 8.31 -40.17
CA GLU A 768 10.97 7.57 -39.65
C GLU A 768 12.25 7.85 -40.45
N SER A 769 12.15 7.98 -41.78
CA SER A 769 13.31 8.32 -42.63
C SER A 769 13.94 9.67 -42.29
N GLN A 770 13.12 10.65 -41.89
CA GLN A 770 13.57 12.00 -41.56
C GLN A 770 14.20 12.08 -40.17
N VAL A 771 13.71 11.27 -39.24
CA VAL A 771 14.37 11.10 -37.93
C VAL A 771 15.73 10.44 -38.12
N LYS A 772 15.82 9.42 -38.99
CA LYS A 772 17.06 8.67 -39.22
C LYS A 772 18.16 9.53 -39.86
N SER A 773 17.82 10.39 -40.85
CA SER A 773 18.80 11.31 -41.47
C SER A 773 19.27 12.43 -40.53
N ALA A 774 18.50 12.77 -39.50
CA ALA A 774 18.89 13.75 -38.49
C ALA A 774 19.89 13.21 -37.44
N VAL A 775 20.07 11.87 -37.37
CA VAL A 775 20.81 11.16 -36.31
C VAL A 775 22.25 10.76 -36.71
N ASP A 776 22.65 10.92 -37.98
CA ASP A 776 23.95 10.45 -38.53
C ASP A 776 25.22 11.22 -38.07
N SER A 777 25.17 11.96 -36.96
CA SER A 777 26.37 12.50 -36.31
C SER A 777 26.31 12.25 -34.79
N PRO A 778 27.29 11.55 -34.19
CA PRO A 778 27.34 11.30 -32.74
C PRO A 778 27.30 12.60 -31.93
N VAL A 779 27.90 13.68 -32.49
CA VAL A 779 27.89 15.02 -31.91
C VAL A 779 26.48 15.63 -31.93
N ARG A 780 25.69 15.39 -33.00
CA ARG A 780 24.30 15.88 -33.10
C ARG A 780 23.31 15.02 -32.33
N LEU A 781 23.49 13.71 -32.21
CA LEU A 781 22.66 12.87 -31.34
C LEU A 781 22.81 13.31 -29.88
N PHE A 782 24.04 13.63 -29.46
CA PHE A 782 24.30 14.22 -28.15
C PHE A 782 23.77 15.66 -28.05
N SER A 783 23.81 16.47 -29.11
CA SER A 783 23.19 17.80 -29.12
C SER A 783 21.65 17.76 -29.11
N LEU A 784 21.03 16.77 -29.76
CA LEU A 784 19.60 16.49 -29.78
C LEU A 784 19.12 15.94 -28.45
N LEU A 785 19.86 15.01 -27.84
CA LEU A 785 19.60 14.56 -26.47
C LEU A 785 19.82 15.71 -25.48
N LYS A 786 20.86 16.53 -25.68
CA LYS A 786 21.11 17.71 -24.83
C LYS A 786 20.09 18.82 -25.04
N SER A 787 19.42 18.92 -26.19
CA SER A 787 18.33 19.89 -26.43
C SER A 787 16.96 19.34 -26.03
N ALA A 788 16.68 18.05 -26.24
CA ALA A 788 15.50 17.36 -25.69
C ALA A 788 15.56 17.29 -24.14
N LEU A 789 16.75 17.27 -23.56
CA LEU A 789 17.00 17.35 -22.12
C LEU A 789 17.35 18.78 -21.65
N ALA A 790 17.25 19.81 -22.51
CA ALA A 790 17.40 21.22 -22.15
C ALA A 790 16.18 22.06 -22.56
N VAL A 791 15.11 21.88 -21.79
CA VAL A 791 14.05 22.83 -21.34
C VAL A 791 13.31 23.73 -22.35
N LYS A 792 11.97 23.70 -22.25
CA LYS A 792 10.91 24.75 -22.42
C LYS A 792 9.79 24.31 -23.39
N ASP A 793 8.50 24.33 -23.05
CA ASP A 793 7.75 25.07 -22.01
C ASP A 793 6.96 24.16 -21.04
#